data_AF-A0A813LX39-F1
#
_entry.id   AF-A0A813LX39-F1
#
_cell.length_a   1.000
_cell.length_b   1.000
_cell.length_c   1.000
_cell.angle_alpha   90.00
_cell.angle_beta   90.00
_cell.angle_gamma   90.00
#
_symmetry.space_group_name_H-M   'P 1'
#
loop_
_entity.id
_entity.type
_entity.pdbx_description
1 polymer ?
#
loop_
_entity_poly.entity_id
_entity_poly.type
_entity_poly.pdbx_seq_one_letter_code
_entity_poly.pdbx_strand_id
1 'polypeptide(L)'
;VQLEAHRTPLARRLMGSWAPRFLLPRSFEARLRETLAGLRCEFVVEIDRSGPSREQPFGLGLKEGTTQPRGLEVTEVATGGLVESYNMNLQLLSSRLPRVQPGDRLVAVNTVTTPSLMVERLKNSTDTRTELRFSRRAADSGPGVWEIDLQRLPDEGWGMELREQETTTPSGPRSAGVLRVHSVAHGMAVDRWNRMQDPGHRWRVQPGDVLVACEPEVSPARVLGRLKTTQHARLTLLRWHQGPAPESPGVTHAGSSTSWEVTLRRSQPDDRLGLRLNPSTRDPTRTAVAEVVAGGLVDRHNQALGGSKNPPAICVDDEVDAVNGDGDPSRFAEGCQKPHVVLRLTRRSGPFSMVAGPATASASAPATVTHTPAPAPAVVSPVDDGWDFDDSGIPQDVPAHQAIDPPEVNTAAVQEELCSLRAARESLQEENTRLRAEAQRAERGSAAAQRAAEQEAAALRSELAELRLQQERLQEQRRTAEAQTSEAQQRHFLCLREHAERAEANIAAPVASGAGLQLQALDSCFGSLLQIQVSSKMLSLKLRVTGGKMPIANTYAPHSGKPLDERQCFWDDFNSYLQSLSGNGPTLDFGDFNARFHRRFPRELAITAIDYKTCDAAQTTQTMHFNLTFETHARLQLTMRKMPSQDYWG
;
A
#
# COMPACT_ATOMS: atom_id res chain seq x y z
N VAL A 1 -25.28 -14.83 -12.21
CA VAL A 1 -25.60 -14.36 -13.58
C VAL A 1 -26.78 -13.39 -13.62
N GLN A 2 -27.97 -13.70 -13.04
CA GLN A 2 -29.12 -12.75 -13.10
C GLN A 2 -28.98 -11.49 -12.23
N LEU A 3 -28.14 -11.47 -11.19
CA LEU A 3 -27.90 -10.28 -10.35
C LEU A 3 -26.93 -9.24 -10.97
N GLU A 4 -26.18 -9.58 -12.03
CA GLU A 4 -25.25 -8.63 -12.67
C GLU A 4 -25.92 -7.75 -13.72
N ALA A 5 -27.08 -8.16 -14.26
CA ALA A 5 -27.83 -7.39 -15.25
C ALA A 5 -28.27 -6.01 -14.74
N HIS A 6 -28.41 -5.84 -13.42
CA HIS A 6 -28.83 -4.57 -12.82
C HIS A 6 -27.74 -3.52 -12.66
N ARG A 7 -26.48 -3.82 -12.98
CA ARG A 7 -25.35 -2.86 -12.88
C ARG A 7 -24.96 -2.19 -14.19
N THR A 8 -25.80 -2.25 -15.23
CA THR A 8 -25.59 -1.42 -16.40
C THR A 8 -25.73 0.06 -15.99
N PRO A 9 -24.69 0.88 -16.14
CA PRO A 9 -24.72 2.30 -15.77
C PRO A 9 -25.85 2.98 -16.56
N LEU A 10 -26.55 3.90 -15.89
CA LEU A 10 -27.74 4.55 -16.44
C LEU A 10 -27.47 5.23 -17.79
N ALA A 11 -26.26 5.77 -17.98
CA ALA A 11 -25.78 6.29 -19.26
C ALA A 11 -25.78 5.25 -20.40
N ARG A 12 -25.37 4.00 -20.13
CA ARG A 12 -25.40 2.91 -21.13
C ARG A 12 -26.81 2.41 -21.38
N ARG A 13 -27.71 2.51 -20.38
CA ARG A 13 -29.14 2.20 -20.56
C ARG A 13 -29.84 3.24 -21.43
N LEU A 14 -29.54 4.53 -21.22
CA LEU A 14 -30.19 5.62 -21.94
C LEU A 14 -29.61 5.85 -23.34
N MET A 15 -28.29 5.75 -23.51
CA MET A 15 -27.60 6.11 -24.76
C MET A 15 -27.04 4.91 -25.52
N GLY A 16 -27.18 3.68 -24.99
CA GLY A 16 -26.65 2.49 -25.64
C GLY A 16 -25.14 2.56 -25.91
N SER A 17 -24.73 2.20 -27.13
CA SER A 17 -23.35 2.28 -27.62
C SER A 17 -22.88 3.71 -27.94
N TRP A 18 -23.79 4.70 -27.93
CA TRP A 18 -23.50 6.11 -28.23
C TRP A 18 -23.07 6.90 -26.99
N ALA A 19 -23.16 6.30 -25.79
CA ALA A 19 -22.68 6.91 -24.57
C ALA A 19 -21.20 7.30 -24.70
N PRO A 20 -20.84 8.59 -24.51
CA PRO A 20 -19.45 9.02 -24.54
C PRO A 20 -18.60 8.17 -23.59
N ARG A 21 -17.39 7.77 -24.04
CA ARG A 21 -16.51 6.85 -23.28
C ARG A 21 -16.18 7.33 -21.87
N PHE A 22 -16.16 8.65 -21.63
CA PHE A 22 -15.92 9.22 -20.30
C PHE A 22 -17.11 9.08 -19.34
N LEU A 23 -18.32 8.82 -19.84
CA LEU A 23 -19.52 8.53 -19.04
C LEU A 23 -19.71 7.03 -18.78
N LEU A 24 -18.98 6.18 -19.50
CA LEU A 24 -18.99 4.75 -19.27
C LEU A 24 -17.96 4.41 -18.17
N PRO A 25 -18.31 3.57 -17.19
CA PRO A 25 -17.34 3.06 -16.24
C PRO A 25 -16.24 2.34 -17.02
N ARG A 26 -14.99 2.71 -16.73
CA ARG A 26 -13.82 2.04 -17.29
C ARG A 26 -13.91 0.54 -17.02
N SER A 27 -13.48 -0.27 -17.98
CA SER A 27 -13.46 -1.73 -17.82
C SER A 27 -12.62 -2.13 -16.60
N PHE A 28 -12.82 -3.35 -16.10
CA PHE A 28 -12.03 -3.86 -14.99
C PHE A 28 -10.52 -3.81 -15.31
N GLU A 29 -10.14 -4.23 -16.50
CA GLU A 29 -8.76 -4.28 -16.98
C GLU A 29 -8.17 -2.87 -17.12
N ALA A 30 -8.95 -1.90 -17.59
CA ALA A 30 -8.50 -0.52 -17.70
C ALA A 30 -8.25 0.10 -16.32
N ARG A 31 -9.15 -0.15 -15.35
CA ARG A 31 -8.97 0.29 -13.96
C ARG A 31 -7.79 -0.42 -13.29
N LEU A 32 -7.65 -1.73 -13.52
CA LEU A 32 -6.54 -2.53 -13.00
C LEU A 32 -5.20 -2.02 -13.56
N ARG A 33 -5.10 -1.73 -14.85
CA ARG A 33 -3.88 -1.14 -15.44
C ARG A 33 -3.56 0.22 -14.86
N GLU A 34 -4.56 1.09 -14.74
CA GLU A 34 -4.37 2.41 -14.14
C GLU A 34 -3.85 2.29 -12.69
N THR A 35 -4.43 1.37 -11.91
CA THR A 35 -3.95 1.07 -10.55
C THR A 35 -2.53 0.50 -10.56
N LEU A 36 -2.21 -0.46 -11.43
CA LEU A 36 -0.88 -1.06 -11.53
C LEU A 36 0.18 -0.07 -12.04
N ALA A 37 -0.18 0.84 -12.95
CA ALA A 37 0.71 1.87 -13.47
C ALA A 37 1.06 2.93 -12.40
N GLY A 38 0.08 3.26 -11.55
CA GLY A 38 0.29 4.15 -10.40
C GLY A 38 0.93 3.46 -9.18
N LEU A 39 0.83 2.14 -9.10
CA LEU A 39 1.31 1.38 -7.96
C LEU A 39 2.82 1.47 -7.85
N ARG A 40 3.30 1.91 -6.69
CA ARG A 40 4.70 1.81 -6.30
C ARG A 40 4.80 0.88 -5.10
N CYS A 41 5.80 0.02 -5.11
CA CYS A 41 6.07 -0.86 -4.00
C CYS A 41 7.36 -0.43 -3.31
N GLU A 42 7.31 -0.40 -1.98
CA GLU A 42 8.43 0.02 -1.15
C GLU A 42 9.24 -1.19 -0.69
N PHE A 43 10.54 -1.00 -0.56
CA PHE A 43 11.45 -1.97 0.02
C PHE A 43 12.53 -1.28 0.84
N VAL A 44 13.07 -2.02 1.80
CA VAL A 44 14.05 -1.52 2.75
C VAL A 44 15.39 -2.22 2.51
N VAL A 45 16.45 -1.42 2.49
CA VAL A 45 17.84 -1.84 2.38
C VAL A 45 18.53 -1.38 3.65
N GLU A 46 19.02 -2.32 4.44
CA GLU A 46 19.79 -2.01 5.64
C GLU A 46 21.28 -2.10 5.32
N ILE A 47 22.01 -1.03 5.62
CA ILE A 47 23.45 -0.96 5.41
C ILE A 47 24.12 -0.79 6.77
N ASP A 48 24.99 -1.74 7.08
CA ASP A 48 25.89 -1.68 8.23
C ASP A 48 27.19 -0.97 7.82
N ARG A 49 27.54 0.08 8.55
CA ARG A 49 28.73 0.91 8.41
C ARG A 49 29.74 0.66 9.54
N SER A 50 29.60 -0.43 10.29
CA SER A 50 30.57 -0.81 11.30
C SER A 50 31.93 -1.18 10.67
N GLY A 51 33.01 -0.89 11.40
CA GLY A 51 34.38 -1.25 11.01
C GLY A 51 34.94 -0.43 9.83
N PRO A 52 35.69 -1.06 8.89
CA PRO A 52 36.41 -0.36 7.82
C PRO A 52 35.47 0.32 6.80
N SER A 53 34.20 -0.08 6.74
CA SER A 53 33.18 0.51 5.87
C SER A 53 32.63 1.84 6.37
N ARG A 54 33.07 2.34 7.53
CA ARG A 54 32.57 3.58 8.13
C ARG A 54 32.80 4.80 7.25
N GLU A 55 33.95 4.88 6.58
CA GLU A 55 34.32 5.99 5.70
C GLU A 55 33.87 5.80 4.25
N GLN A 56 33.40 4.60 3.90
CA GLN A 56 32.98 4.28 2.54
C GLN A 56 31.68 5.04 2.19
N PRO A 57 31.59 5.68 1.02
CA PRO A 57 30.36 6.34 0.59
C PRO A 57 29.27 5.31 0.26
N PHE A 58 28.01 5.73 0.38
CA PHE A 58 26.87 4.90 -0.03
C PHE A 58 26.91 4.51 -1.52
N GLY A 59 27.50 5.36 -2.36
CA GLY A 59 27.58 5.14 -3.81
C GLY A 59 26.24 5.32 -4.52
N LEU A 60 25.44 6.32 -4.13
CA LEU A 60 24.18 6.67 -4.80
C LEU A 60 24.31 8.03 -5.49
N GLY A 61 24.08 8.06 -6.80
CA GLY A 61 23.76 9.29 -7.52
C GLY A 61 22.29 9.62 -7.27
N LEU A 62 22.01 10.76 -6.64
CA LEU A 62 20.67 11.16 -6.23
C LEU A 62 20.29 12.49 -6.87
N LYS A 63 19.08 12.55 -7.46
CA LYS A 63 18.48 13.77 -7.99
C LYS A 63 17.11 13.97 -7.35
N GLU A 64 16.72 15.22 -7.07
CA GLU A 64 15.35 15.48 -6.64
C GLU A 64 14.35 15.08 -7.73
N GLY A 65 13.42 14.18 -7.38
CA GLY A 65 12.41 13.70 -8.31
C GLY A 65 11.36 14.77 -8.58
N THR A 66 11.03 15.00 -9.85
CA THR A 66 10.00 15.97 -10.27
C THR A 66 8.57 15.48 -10.04
N THR A 67 8.39 14.17 -9.95
CA THR A 67 7.09 13.52 -9.80
C THR A 67 6.74 13.29 -8.32
N GLN A 68 5.47 13.35 -7.93
CA GLN A 68 5.04 12.86 -6.60
C GLN A 68 5.08 11.31 -6.56
N PRO A 69 5.44 10.66 -5.43
CA PRO A 69 5.79 11.17 -4.09
C PRO A 69 7.12 11.93 -4.01
N ARG A 70 7.22 13.02 -3.22
CA ARG A 70 8.51 13.72 -3.00
C ARG A 70 9.56 12.74 -2.46
N GLY A 71 10.70 12.63 -3.15
CA GLY A 71 11.80 11.73 -2.81
C GLY A 71 12.99 11.95 -3.74
N LEU A 72 14.10 11.24 -3.49
CA LEU A 72 15.31 11.33 -4.30
C LEU A 72 15.34 10.17 -5.31
N GLU A 73 15.39 10.48 -6.60
CA GLU A 73 15.55 9.49 -7.66
C GLU A 73 17.01 9.06 -7.75
N VAL A 74 17.24 7.74 -7.76
CA VAL A 74 18.54 7.13 -7.95
C VAL A 74 18.88 7.23 -9.43
N THR A 75 19.82 8.10 -9.79
CA THR A 75 20.32 8.23 -11.15
C THR A 75 21.39 7.19 -11.46
N GLU A 76 22.16 6.81 -10.45
CA GLU A 76 23.30 5.92 -10.58
C GLU A 76 23.56 5.16 -9.27
N VAL A 77 24.03 3.92 -9.40
CA VAL A 77 24.62 3.16 -8.28
C VAL A 77 26.11 3.00 -8.59
N ALA A 78 26.95 3.78 -7.90
CA ALA A 78 28.37 3.88 -8.18
C ALA A 78 29.13 2.61 -7.75
N THR A 79 30.10 2.22 -8.57
CA THR A 79 31.01 1.09 -8.30
C THR A 79 31.89 1.38 -7.08
N GLY A 80 32.07 0.37 -6.21
CA GLY A 80 32.77 0.49 -4.95
C GLY A 80 31.96 1.13 -3.82
N GLY A 81 30.65 1.40 -4.03
CA GLY A 81 29.76 1.93 -3.00
C GLY A 81 29.20 0.86 -2.06
N LEU A 82 28.71 1.28 -0.88
CA LEU A 82 28.04 0.37 0.06
C LEU A 82 26.77 -0.25 -0.54
N VAL A 83 26.02 0.50 -1.36
CA VAL A 83 24.80 -0.01 -2.02
C VAL A 83 25.13 -1.03 -3.10
N GLU A 84 26.20 -0.82 -3.87
CA GLU A 84 26.67 -1.82 -4.84
C GLU A 84 27.12 -3.09 -4.13
N SER A 85 27.89 -2.96 -3.04
CA SER A 85 28.32 -4.10 -2.21
C SER A 85 27.11 -4.89 -1.68
N TYR A 86 26.06 -4.21 -1.22
CA TYR A 86 24.78 -4.83 -0.86
C TYR A 86 24.15 -5.59 -2.03
N ASN A 87 24.05 -4.95 -3.21
CA ASN A 87 23.48 -5.57 -4.41
C ASN A 87 24.26 -6.82 -4.86
N MET A 88 25.61 -6.78 -4.78
CA MET A 88 26.47 -7.92 -5.09
C MET A 88 26.29 -9.05 -4.08
N ASN A 89 26.18 -8.74 -2.79
CA ASN A 89 25.93 -9.74 -1.76
C ASN A 89 24.57 -10.43 -1.98
N LEU A 90 23.53 -9.69 -2.36
CA LEU A 90 22.24 -10.29 -2.73
C LEU A 90 22.36 -11.24 -3.92
N GLN A 91 23.20 -10.91 -4.91
CA GLN A 91 23.47 -11.76 -6.06
C GLN A 91 24.13 -13.08 -5.64
N LEU A 92 25.15 -13.01 -4.79
CA LEU A 92 25.87 -14.18 -4.30
C LEU A 92 24.98 -15.09 -3.45
N LEU A 93 24.10 -14.50 -2.64
CA LEU A 93 23.16 -15.24 -1.80
C LEU A 93 21.98 -15.85 -2.59
N SER A 94 21.88 -15.60 -3.91
CA SER A 94 20.69 -15.92 -4.71
C SER A 94 19.40 -15.44 -4.04
N SER A 95 19.50 -14.33 -3.30
CA SER A 95 18.41 -13.80 -2.51
C SER A 95 17.37 -13.17 -3.43
N ARG A 96 16.10 -13.38 -3.09
CA ARG A 96 14.96 -12.75 -3.79
C ARG A 96 14.69 -11.34 -3.30
N LEU A 97 15.59 -10.77 -2.49
CA LEU A 97 15.47 -9.38 -2.06
C LEU A 97 15.75 -8.44 -3.23
N PRO A 98 15.09 -7.26 -3.25
CA PRO A 98 15.35 -6.25 -4.25
C PRO A 98 16.77 -5.72 -4.19
N ARG A 99 17.35 -5.55 -5.37
CA ARG A 99 18.53 -4.75 -5.59
C ARG A 99 18.12 -3.32 -5.85
N VAL A 100 18.91 -2.35 -5.40
CA VAL A 100 18.74 -0.94 -5.76
C VAL A 100 19.23 -0.75 -7.19
N GLN A 101 18.47 -0.06 -8.04
CA GLN A 101 18.84 0.21 -9.44
C GLN A 101 18.52 1.66 -9.83
N PRO A 102 19.14 2.19 -10.90
CA PRO A 102 18.76 3.48 -11.46
C PRO A 102 17.25 3.54 -11.77
N GLY A 103 16.62 4.66 -11.46
CA GLY A 103 15.16 4.87 -11.52
C GLY A 103 14.41 4.54 -10.23
N ASP A 104 15.06 3.89 -9.26
CA ASP A 104 14.48 3.74 -7.91
C ASP A 104 14.33 5.09 -7.23
N ARG A 105 13.32 5.22 -6.37
CA ARG A 105 13.15 6.42 -5.56
C ARG A 105 13.47 6.12 -4.11
N LEU A 106 14.51 6.74 -3.58
CA LEU A 106 14.75 6.79 -2.15
C LEU A 106 13.67 7.68 -1.51
N VAL A 107 12.82 7.09 -0.68
CA VAL A 107 11.68 7.75 0.00
C VAL A 107 11.97 8.05 1.46
N ALA A 108 12.91 7.33 2.08
CA ALA A 108 13.38 7.65 3.42
C ALA A 108 14.81 7.16 3.69
N VAL A 109 15.50 7.86 4.58
CA VAL A 109 16.76 7.45 5.19
C VAL A 109 16.54 7.42 6.70
N ASN A 110 16.54 6.22 7.28
CA ASN A 110 16.02 5.97 8.61
C ASN A 110 14.58 6.50 8.71
N THR A 111 14.30 7.35 9.70
CA THR A 111 12.99 8.01 9.87
C THR A 111 12.84 9.30 9.07
N VAL A 112 13.86 9.74 8.34
CA VAL A 112 13.88 11.03 7.64
C VAL A 112 13.33 10.86 6.23
N THR A 113 12.29 11.63 5.88
CA THR A 113 11.61 11.57 4.57
C THR A 113 11.75 12.85 3.73
N THR A 114 12.34 13.90 4.30
CA THR A 114 12.53 15.17 3.59
C THR A 114 13.81 15.10 2.74
N PRO A 115 13.77 15.31 1.41
CA PRO A 115 14.93 15.10 0.52
C PRO A 115 16.22 15.78 0.98
N SER A 116 16.16 17.06 1.39
CA SER A 116 17.33 17.80 1.88
C SER A 116 17.96 17.16 3.13
N LEU A 117 17.12 16.79 4.09
CA LEU A 117 17.55 16.11 5.32
C LEU A 117 18.01 14.68 5.06
N MET A 118 17.46 13.99 4.05
CA MET A 118 17.92 12.67 3.63
C MET A 118 19.35 12.73 3.09
N VAL A 119 19.67 13.72 2.24
CA VAL A 119 21.04 13.94 1.75
C VAL A 119 21.99 14.25 2.90
N GLU A 120 21.59 15.09 3.85
CA GLU A 120 22.39 15.37 5.05
C GLU A 120 22.62 14.11 5.89
N ARG A 121 21.58 13.30 6.08
CA ARG A 121 21.67 12.04 6.84
C ARG A 121 22.60 11.03 6.17
N LEU A 122 22.57 10.92 4.83
CA LEU A 122 23.50 10.07 4.08
C LEU A 122 24.95 10.51 4.19
N LYS A 123 25.22 11.82 4.37
CA LYS A 123 26.57 12.33 4.61
C LYS A 123 27.06 12.04 6.03
N ASN A 124 26.15 11.79 6.97
CA ASN A 124 26.51 11.54 8.35
C ASN A 124 27.15 10.14 8.50
N SER A 125 28.41 10.10 8.92
CA SER A 125 29.18 8.86 9.16
C SER A 125 29.11 8.36 10.61
N THR A 126 28.31 9.00 11.47
CA THR A 126 28.11 8.53 12.85
C THR A 126 27.09 7.39 12.93
N ASP A 127 26.23 7.23 11.93
CA ASP A 127 25.28 6.13 11.87
C ASP A 127 25.97 4.82 11.53
N THR A 128 26.04 3.91 12.51
CA THR A 128 26.56 2.55 12.30
C THR A 128 25.60 1.68 11.50
N ARG A 129 24.29 1.90 11.61
CA ARG A 129 23.27 1.23 10.82
C ARG A 129 22.38 2.26 10.16
N THR A 130 22.32 2.22 8.83
CA THR A 130 21.47 3.10 8.04
C THR A 130 20.43 2.29 7.31
N GLU A 131 19.16 2.61 7.54
CA GLU A 131 18.03 2.04 6.82
C GLU A 131 17.71 2.94 5.62
N LEU A 132 17.76 2.39 4.41
CA LEU A 132 17.40 3.09 3.18
C LEU A 132 16.10 2.50 2.65
N ARG A 133 15.04 3.30 2.61
CA ARG A 133 13.75 2.87 2.08
C ARG A 133 13.58 3.39 0.67
N PHE A 134 13.44 2.48 -0.27
CA PHE A 134 13.25 2.74 -1.68
C PHE A 134 11.81 2.43 -2.11
N SER A 135 11.39 3.04 -3.21
CA SER A 135 10.11 2.87 -3.87
C SER A 135 10.34 2.74 -5.36
N ARG A 136 9.82 1.67 -5.96
CA ARG A 136 9.91 1.43 -7.41
C ARG A 136 8.50 1.21 -7.95
N ARG A 137 8.24 1.60 -9.20
CA ARG A 137 6.93 1.32 -9.81
C ARG A 137 6.74 -0.18 -9.93
N ALA A 138 5.50 -0.64 -9.74
CA ALA A 138 5.11 -2.02 -9.96
C ALA A 138 5.63 -2.49 -11.32
N ALA A 139 5.29 -1.77 -12.39
CA ALA A 139 5.66 -2.07 -13.78
C ALA A 139 7.18 -2.26 -13.99
N ASP A 140 8.02 -1.43 -13.36
CA ASP A 140 9.48 -1.44 -13.56
C ASP A 140 10.18 -2.64 -12.91
N SER A 141 9.44 -3.45 -12.17
CA SER A 141 10.01 -4.50 -11.30
C SER A 141 9.84 -5.89 -11.84
N GLY A 142 9.21 -6.02 -13.01
CA GLY A 142 8.74 -7.29 -13.55
C GLY A 142 7.96 -8.08 -12.49
N PRO A 143 6.93 -7.48 -11.87
CA PRO A 143 6.22 -8.11 -10.78
C PRO A 143 5.52 -9.35 -11.32
N GLY A 144 5.47 -10.41 -10.50
CA GLY A 144 4.54 -11.48 -10.81
C GLY A 144 3.15 -10.97 -10.51
N VAL A 145 2.34 -10.75 -11.54
CA VAL A 145 0.90 -10.55 -11.39
C VAL A 145 0.23 -11.86 -11.77
N TRP A 146 -0.59 -12.40 -10.89
CA TRP A 146 -1.35 -13.61 -11.16
C TRP A 146 -2.75 -13.50 -10.56
N GLU A 147 -3.64 -14.31 -11.10
CA GLU A 147 -5.02 -14.36 -10.67
C GLU A 147 -5.32 -15.72 -10.04
N ILE A 148 -6.16 -15.70 -9.02
CA ILE A 148 -6.61 -16.91 -8.34
C ILE A 148 -8.12 -16.87 -8.17
N ASP A 149 -8.77 -17.99 -8.48
CA ASP A 149 -10.18 -18.19 -8.20
C ASP A 149 -10.33 -18.93 -6.88
N LEU A 150 -11.04 -18.31 -5.94
CA LEU A 150 -11.23 -18.82 -4.61
C LEU A 150 -12.71 -19.00 -4.29
N GLN A 151 -13.01 -20.07 -3.56
CA GLN A 151 -14.31 -20.35 -2.99
C GLN A 151 -14.18 -20.66 -1.50
N ARG A 152 -14.91 -19.90 -0.68
CA ARG A 152 -15.03 -20.13 0.77
C ARG A 152 -16.38 -20.74 1.13
N LEU A 153 -16.43 -21.49 2.22
CA LEU A 153 -17.68 -21.99 2.79
C LEU A 153 -18.50 -20.84 3.42
N PRO A 154 -19.81 -20.99 3.63
CA PRO A 154 -20.67 -19.91 4.14
C PRO A 154 -20.20 -19.27 5.46
N ASP A 155 -19.70 -20.09 6.38
CA ASP A 155 -19.25 -19.66 7.72
C ASP A 155 -17.72 -19.53 7.83
N GLU A 156 -17.01 -19.61 6.71
CA GLU A 156 -15.56 -19.58 6.65
C GLU A 156 -15.07 -18.17 6.28
N GLY A 157 -13.96 -17.73 6.88
CA GLY A 157 -13.24 -16.55 6.42
C GLY A 157 -12.38 -16.84 5.19
N TRP A 158 -11.92 -15.81 4.50
CA TRP A 158 -10.93 -16.00 3.42
C TRP A 158 -9.59 -16.56 3.94
N GLY A 159 -9.31 -16.39 5.23
CA GLY A 159 -8.06 -16.85 5.84
C GLY A 159 -6.86 -16.00 5.48
N MET A 160 -7.05 -14.73 5.13
CA MET A 160 -5.97 -13.77 4.94
C MET A 160 -6.15 -12.59 5.88
N GLU A 161 -5.11 -12.22 6.61
CA GLU A 161 -5.04 -10.92 7.27
C GLU A 161 -4.52 -9.90 6.26
N LEU A 162 -5.37 -8.97 5.84
CA LEU A 162 -5.02 -7.90 4.93
C LEU A 162 -4.73 -6.63 5.73
N ARG A 163 -3.58 -6.01 5.48
CA ARG A 163 -3.25 -4.68 6.01
C ARG A 163 -3.21 -3.68 4.88
N GLU A 164 -3.94 -2.58 5.05
CA GLU A 164 -3.78 -1.44 4.14
C GLU A 164 -2.43 -0.80 4.42
N GLN A 165 -1.53 -0.94 3.45
CA GLN A 165 -0.24 -0.25 3.47
C GLN A 165 -0.44 1.10 2.80
N GLU A 166 -0.41 2.16 3.61
CA GLU A 166 -0.28 3.52 3.10
C GLU A 166 1.10 3.64 2.46
N THR A 167 1.16 3.80 1.13
CA THR A 167 2.39 4.19 0.46
C THR A 167 2.81 5.56 0.96
N THR A 168 4.04 5.67 1.46
CA THR A 168 4.52 6.89 2.10
C THR A 168 4.60 8.04 1.10
N THR A 169 3.56 8.87 1.06
CA THR A 169 3.61 10.25 0.59
C THR A 169 3.62 11.15 1.83
N PRO A 170 4.78 11.66 2.28
CA PRO A 170 4.86 12.51 3.48
C PRO A 170 4.05 13.82 3.37
N SER A 171 3.66 14.21 2.16
CA SER A 171 3.03 15.51 1.89
C SER A 171 2.06 15.50 0.70
N GLY A 172 1.56 14.33 0.29
CA GLY A 172 0.68 14.17 -0.88
C GLY A 172 -0.73 13.70 -0.49
N PRO A 173 -1.73 13.89 -1.36
CA PRO A 173 -3.04 13.27 -1.18
C PRO A 173 -2.82 11.77 -0.99
N ARG A 174 -3.41 11.19 0.06
CA ARG A 174 -3.31 9.76 0.38
C ARG A 174 -3.55 8.97 -0.89
N SER A 175 -2.51 8.36 -1.44
CA SER A 175 -2.68 7.38 -2.52
C SER A 175 -3.69 6.36 -2.04
N ALA A 176 -4.63 5.95 -2.89
CA ALA A 176 -5.47 4.78 -2.60
C ALA A 176 -4.50 3.67 -2.19
N GLY A 177 -4.53 3.25 -0.92
CA GLY A 177 -3.52 2.37 -0.35
C GLY A 177 -3.46 1.03 -1.10
N VAL A 178 -2.62 0.12 -0.63
CA VAL A 178 -2.66 -1.25 -1.15
C VAL A 178 -2.89 -2.26 -0.05
N LEU A 179 -3.66 -3.30 -0.36
CA LEU A 179 -3.93 -4.38 0.59
C LEU A 179 -2.77 -5.37 0.53
N ARG A 180 -1.95 -5.41 1.57
CA ARG A 180 -0.87 -6.38 1.70
C ARG A 180 -1.31 -7.56 2.55
N VAL A 181 -1.03 -8.77 2.08
CA VAL A 181 -1.23 -10.00 2.83
C VAL A 181 -0.20 -10.02 3.97
N HIS A 182 -0.67 -9.89 5.21
CA HIS A 182 0.18 -9.95 6.39
C HIS A 182 0.38 -11.39 6.86
N SER A 183 -0.71 -12.16 6.90
CA SER A 183 -0.68 -13.56 7.33
C SER A 183 -1.74 -14.37 6.56
N VAL A 184 -1.51 -15.68 6.45
CA VAL A 184 -2.46 -16.64 5.88
C VAL A 184 -2.78 -17.66 6.97
N ALA A 185 -4.06 -17.72 7.37
CA ALA A 185 -4.54 -18.59 8.44
C ALA A 185 -4.66 -20.04 7.93
N HIS A 186 -4.14 -20.99 8.72
CA HIS A 186 -4.20 -22.40 8.40
C HIS A 186 -5.64 -22.93 8.39
N GLY A 187 -5.95 -23.84 7.47
CA GLY A 187 -7.27 -24.49 7.39
C GLY A 187 -8.33 -23.71 6.60
N MET A 188 -8.09 -22.44 6.31
CA MET A 188 -9.08 -21.53 5.71
C MET A 188 -9.00 -21.52 4.17
N ALA A 189 -9.89 -20.76 3.52
CA ALA A 189 -10.08 -20.80 2.07
C ALA A 189 -8.80 -20.62 1.25
N VAL A 190 -7.98 -19.61 1.59
CA VAL A 190 -6.72 -19.35 0.89
C VAL A 190 -5.66 -20.40 1.17
N ASP A 191 -5.56 -20.90 2.40
CA ASP A 191 -4.61 -21.97 2.74
C ASP A 191 -5.01 -23.32 2.09
N ARG A 192 -6.31 -23.62 2.03
CA ARG A 192 -6.84 -24.75 1.25
C ARG A 192 -6.49 -24.62 -0.22
N TRP A 193 -6.70 -23.45 -0.82
CA TRP A 193 -6.31 -23.19 -2.20
C TRP A 193 -4.80 -23.39 -2.40
N ASN A 194 -3.97 -22.83 -1.51
CA ASN A 194 -2.52 -22.99 -1.52
C ASN A 194 -2.08 -24.46 -1.44
N ARG A 195 -2.80 -25.30 -0.69
CA ARG A 195 -2.52 -26.74 -0.55
C ARG A 195 -2.95 -27.55 -1.76
N MET A 196 -3.96 -27.10 -2.50
CA MET A 196 -4.37 -27.73 -3.76
C MET A 196 -3.40 -27.44 -4.91
N GLN A 197 -2.61 -26.36 -4.79
CA GLN A 197 -1.55 -26.09 -5.76
C GLN A 197 -0.38 -27.07 -5.59
N ASP A 198 0.13 -27.60 -6.71
CA ASP A 198 1.25 -28.53 -6.73
C ASP A 198 2.40 -28.06 -5.83
N PRO A 199 3.13 -28.96 -5.14
CA PRO A 199 4.27 -28.57 -4.31
C PRO A 199 5.35 -27.78 -5.07
N GLY A 200 5.43 -27.96 -6.39
CA GLY A 200 6.32 -27.21 -7.28
C GLY A 200 5.79 -25.84 -7.73
N HIS A 201 4.53 -25.52 -7.41
CA HIS A 201 3.94 -24.24 -7.77
C HIS A 201 4.42 -23.11 -6.88
N ARG A 202 5.19 -22.21 -7.50
CA ARG A 202 5.83 -21.06 -6.86
C ARG A 202 4.83 -19.98 -6.40
N TRP A 203 3.53 -20.08 -6.71
CA TRP A 203 2.55 -18.97 -6.61
C TRP A 203 1.39 -19.27 -5.68
N ARG A 204 1.74 -19.81 -4.52
CA ARG A 204 0.88 -19.83 -3.33
C ARG A 204 0.75 -18.42 -2.79
N VAL A 205 -0.41 -17.99 -2.32
CA VAL A 205 -0.55 -16.72 -1.58
C VAL A 205 0.30 -16.78 -0.32
N GLN A 206 1.16 -15.78 -0.11
CA GLN A 206 2.09 -15.72 1.00
C GLN A 206 2.07 -14.34 1.67
N PRO A 207 2.52 -14.25 2.94
CA PRO A 207 2.84 -12.98 3.57
C PRO A 207 3.75 -12.13 2.67
N GLY A 208 3.35 -10.89 2.44
CA GLY A 208 4.06 -9.94 1.59
C GLY A 208 3.41 -9.69 0.24
N ASP A 209 2.54 -10.58 -0.24
CA ASP A 209 1.80 -10.40 -1.49
C ASP A 209 0.86 -9.20 -1.40
N VAL A 210 0.65 -8.53 -2.53
CA VAL A 210 -0.21 -7.35 -2.65
C VAL A 210 -1.48 -7.74 -3.39
N LEU A 211 -2.63 -7.62 -2.73
CA LEU A 211 -3.93 -7.80 -3.35
C LEU A 211 -4.33 -6.50 -4.06
N VAL A 212 -4.24 -6.52 -5.39
CA VAL A 212 -4.49 -5.34 -6.24
C VAL A 212 -5.96 -5.24 -6.62
N ALA A 213 -6.63 -6.38 -6.81
CA ALA A 213 -8.03 -6.39 -7.19
C ALA A 213 -8.76 -7.66 -6.73
N CYS A 214 -10.09 -7.55 -6.65
CA CYS A 214 -11.03 -8.65 -6.50
C CYS A 214 -12.15 -8.42 -7.51
N GLU A 215 -12.11 -9.10 -8.66
CA GLU A 215 -12.93 -8.78 -9.83
C GLU A 215 -14.41 -8.57 -9.45
N PRO A 216 -15.06 -7.43 -9.84
CA PRO A 216 -14.57 -6.36 -10.70
C PRO A 216 -14.07 -5.13 -9.91
N GLU A 217 -13.76 -5.26 -8.63
CA GLU A 217 -13.34 -4.16 -7.77
C GLU A 217 -11.81 -4.05 -7.70
N VAL A 218 -11.28 -2.82 -7.78
CA VAL A 218 -9.83 -2.55 -7.81
C VAL A 218 -9.38 -1.66 -6.63
N SER A 219 -10.28 -0.90 -6.00
CA SER A 219 -9.88 -0.06 -4.85
C SER A 219 -9.89 -0.86 -3.54
N PRO A 220 -8.96 -0.61 -2.59
CA PRO A 220 -8.85 -1.36 -1.34
C PRO A 220 -10.19 -1.47 -0.58
N ALA A 221 -10.87 -0.35 -0.38
CA ALA A 221 -12.15 -0.31 0.32
C ALA A 221 -13.23 -1.16 -0.37
N ARG A 222 -13.29 -1.13 -1.71
CA ARG A 222 -14.26 -1.93 -2.48
C ARG A 222 -13.89 -3.40 -2.55
N VAL A 223 -12.60 -3.71 -2.65
CA VAL A 223 -12.07 -5.08 -2.56
C VAL A 223 -12.44 -5.69 -1.22
N LEU A 224 -12.19 -4.99 -0.10
CA LEU A 224 -12.59 -5.44 1.24
C LEU A 224 -14.11 -5.59 1.36
N GLY A 225 -14.90 -4.64 0.84
CA GLY A 225 -16.36 -4.74 0.82
C GLY A 225 -16.87 -5.96 0.04
N ARG A 226 -16.24 -6.27 -1.09
CA ARG A 226 -16.57 -7.45 -1.90
C ARG A 226 -16.21 -8.74 -1.19
N LEU A 227 -15.00 -8.85 -0.64
CA LEU A 227 -14.57 -10.02 0.13
C LEU A 227 -15.51 -10.32 1.30
N LYS A 228 -16.07 -9.30 1.96
CA LYS A 228 -17.05 -9.51 3.05
C LYS A 228 -18.35 -10.15 2.59
N THR A 229 -18.78 -9.89 1.35
CA THR A 229 -20.13 -10.22 0.88
C THR A 229 -20.18 -11.43 -0.06
N THR A 230 -19.06 -11.80 -0.68
CA THR A 230 -19.02 -12.91 -1.65
C THR A 230 -18.50 -14.21 -1.04
N GLN A 231 -18.98 -15.34 -1.56
CA GLN A 231 -18.44 -16.69 -1.30
C GLN A 231 -17.44 -17.14 -2.37
N HIS A 232 -17.54 -16.56 -3.57
CA HIS A 232 -16.61 -16.75 -4.67
C HIS A 232 -15.91 -15.43 -4.99
N ALA A 233 -14.59 -15.46 -5.15
CA ALA A 233 -13.80 -14.27 -5.48
C ALA A 233 -12.64 -14.64 -6.39
N ARG A 234 -12.48 -13.87 -7.48
CA ARG A 234 -11.28 -13.89 -8.31
C ARG A 234 -10.37 -12.77 -7.87
N LEU A 235 -9.23 -13.12 -7.30
CA LEU A 235 -8.27 -12.17 -6.75
C LEU A 235 -7.12 -11.97 -7.73
N THR A 236 -6.74 -10.72 -7.97
CA THR A 236 -5.51 -10.37 -8.68
C THR A 236 -4.45 -9.99 -7.66
N LEU A 237 -3.40 -10.80 -7.57
CA LEU A 237 -2.30 -10.65 -6.64
C LEU A 237 -1.05 -10.19 -7.38
N LEU A 238 -0.24 -9.42 -6.67
CA LEU A 238 1.06 -8.94 -7.11
C LEU A 238 2.11 -9.38 -6.10
N ARG A 239 3.17 -10.04 -6.58
CA ARG A 239 4.35 -10.41 -5.80
C ARG A 239 5.49 -9.57 -6.28
N TRP A 240 5.86 -8.68 -5.38
CA TRP A 240 7.05 -7.88 -5.48
C TRP A 240 8.27 -8.79 -5.28
N HIS A 241 9.23 -8.75 -6.23
CA HIS A 241 10.56 -9.39 -6.15
C HIS A 241 10.73 -10.90 -6.40
N GLN A 242 9.73 -11.63 -6.90
CA GLN A 242 9.95 -13.02 -7.34
C GLN A 242 10.11 -13.17 -8.86
N GLY A 243 10.35 -12.06 -9.56
CA GLY A 243 10.34 -12.01 -11.02
C GLY A 243 8.92 -12.15 -11.58
N PRO A 244 8.78 -12.28 -12.90
CA PRO A 244 7.49 -12.43 -13.55
C PRO A 244 6.77 -13.70 -13.05
N ALA A 245 5.43 -13.66 -13.06
CA ALA A 245 4.64 -14.84 -12.79
C ALA A 245 4.98 -15.91 -13.85
N PRO A 246 5.19 -17.17 -13.46
CA PRO A 246 5.40 -18.27 -14.37
C PRO A 246 4.09 -18.51 -15.09
N GLU A 247 4.26 -19.04 -16.27
CA GLU A 247 3.18 -19.43 -17.14
C GLU A 247 2.33 -20.49 -16.42
N SER A 248 1.02 -20.42 -16.61
CA SER A 248 0.04 -21.29 -15.95
C SER A 248 0.44 -22.77 -16.03
N PRO A 249 0.19 -23.58 -14.97
CA PRO A 249 0.46 -25.02 -14.97
C PRO A 249 -0.22 -25.68 -16.15
N GLY A 250 0.59 -26.16 -17.09
CA GLY A 250 0.15 -26.66 -18.38
C GLY A 250 1.19 -26.36 -19.47
N VAL A 251 2.06 -25.38 -19.22
CA VAL A 251 3.10 -24.96 -20.14
C VAL A 251 4.45 -24.98 -19.42
N THR A 252 5.02 -26.17 -19.22
CA THR A 252 6.39 -26.32 -18.71
C THR A 252 7.39 -25.94 -19.80
N HIS A 253 7.75 -24.66 -19.87
CA HIS A 253 8.81 -24.20 -20.76
C HIS A 253 9.99 -23.64 -19.99
N ALA A 254 11.03 -24.47 -19.92
CA ALA A 254 12.41 -23.99 -19.89
C ALA A 254 12.80 -23.38 -21.27
N GLY A 255 11.89 -22.62 -21.89
CA GLY A 255 12.04 -22.07 -23.23
C GLY A 255 12.81 -20.76 -23.19
N SER A 256 13.85 -20.65 -24.02
CA SER A 256 14.56 -19.39 -24.24
C SER A 256 13.58 -18.32 -24.73
N SER A 257 13.46 -17.22 -23.98
CA SER A 257 12.81 -16.01 -24.50
C SER A 257 13.70 -15.42 -25.59
N THR A 258 13.17 -15.26 -26.80
CA THR A 258 13.86 -14.54 -27.88
C THR A 258 13.34 -13.11 -27.92
N SER A 259 14.22 -12.14 -27.70
CA SER A 259 13.92 -10.71 -27.90
C SER A 259 14.57 -10.24 -29.20
N TRP A 260 13.84 -9.44 -29.99
CA TRP A 260 14.35 -8.88 -31.24
C TRP A 260 13.72 -7.51 -31.51
N GLU A 261 14.30 -6.79 -32.47
CA GLU A 261 13.84 -5.47 -32.86
C GLU A 261 13.38 -5.49 -34.32
N VAL A 262 12.26 -4.83 -34.58
CA VAL A 262 11.70 -4.65 -35.92
C VAL A 262 11.55 -3.17 -36.22
N THR A 263 12.22 -2.73 -37.28
CA THR A 263 12.16 -1.35 -37.76
C THR A 263 11.24 -1.26 -38.97
N LEU A 264 10.22 -0.43 -38.86
CA LEU A 264 9.18 -0.21 -39.85
C LEU A 264 9.17 1.26 -40.26
N ARG A 265 9.10 1.51 -41.57
CA ARG A 265 9.04 2.85 -42.13
C ARG A 265 7.74 3.03 -42.90
N ARG A 266 6.99 4.09 -42.57
CA ARG A 266 5.85 4.55 -43.35
C ARG A 266 6.38 5.19 -44.64
N SER A 267 6.01 4.61 -45.77
CA SER A 267 6.34 5.12 -47.10
C SER A 267 5.32 6.16 -47.56
N GLN A 268 4.08 6.01 -47.11
CA GLN A 268 2.95 6.89 -47.39
C GLN A 268 2.32 7.36 -46.07
N PRO A 269 1.70 8.56 -46.05
CA PRO A 269 1.01 9.05 -44.85
C PRO A 269 -0.13 8.12 -44.40
N ASP A 270 -0.75 7.40 -45.34
CA ASP A 270 -1.87 6.49 -45.07
C ASP A 270 -1.44 5.07 -44.66
N ASP A 271 -0.14 4.77 -44.63
CA ASP A 271 0.37 3.46 -44.24
C ASP A 271 0.00 3.17 -42.77
N ARG A 272 -0.92 2.24 -42.54
CA ARG A 272 -1.25 1.78 -41.18
C ARG A 272 -0.21 0.79 -40.69
N LEU A 273 0.14 0.85 -39.39
CA LEU A 273 1.08 -0.10 -38.77
C LEU A 273 0.63 -1.56 -38.96
N GLY A 274 -0.67 -1.81 -38.89
CA GLY A 274 -1.23 -3.16 -39.03
C GLY A 274 -1.11 -4.03 -37.78
N LEU A 275 -1.01 -3.41 -36.60
CA LEU A 275 -1.02 -4.12 -35.33
C LEU A 275 -2.20 -3.68 -34.49
N ARG A 276 -2.89 -4.65 -33.90
CA ARG A 276 -3.77 -4.41 -32.76
C ARG A 276 -3.04 -4.89 -31.52
N LEU A 277 -2.88 -3.98 -30.57
CA LEU A 277 -2.21 -4.25 -29.32
C LEU A 277 -3.27 -4.39 -28.21
N ASN A 278 -3.20 -5.48 -27.44
CA ASN A 278 -3.99 -5.66 -26.23
C ASN A 278 -3.05 -5.96 -25.05
N PRO A 279 -3.53 -5.88 -23.81
CA PRO A 279 -2.91 -6.61 -22.71
C PRO A 279 -2.46 -8.01 -23.08
N SER A 280 -1.25 -8.38 -22.66
CA SER A 280 -0.84 -9.77 -22.66
C SER A 280 -1.77 -10.57 -21.75
N THR A 281 -2.19 -11.73 -22.22
CA THR A 281 -2.96 -12.71 -21.45
C THR A 281 -2.12 -13.33 -20.33
N ARG A 282 -0.79 -13.34 -20.49
CA ARG A 282 0.17 -13.87 -19.51
C ARG A 282 0.46 -12.87 -18.40
N ASP A 283 0.65 -11.61 -18.78
CA ASP A 283 0.96 -10.51 -17.86
C ASP A 283 0.15 -9.26 -18.26
N PRO A 284 -0.95 -8.92 -17.56
CA PRO A 284 -1.81 -7.80 -17.94
C PRO A 284 -1.12 -6.42 -17.84
N THR A 285 0.07 -6.35 -17.25
CA THR A 285 0.93 -5.15 -17.24
C THR A 285 1.69 -4.97 -18.55
N ARG A 286 1.87 -6.04 -19.32
CA ARG A 286 2.51 -6.03 -20.64
C ARG A 286 1.49 -5.87 -21.74
N THR A 287 1.97 -5.39 -22.87
CA THR A 287 1.19 -5.31 -24.11
C THR A 287 1.63 -6.43 -25.03
N ALA A 288 0.69 -7.18 -25.60
CA ALA A 288 0.94 -8.20 -26.60
C ALA A 288 0.25 -7.85 -27.92
N VAL A 289 0.78 -8.39 -29.00
CA VAL A 289 0.15 -8.37 -30.31
C VAL A 289 -1.11 -9.23 -30.26
N ALA A 290 -2.28 -8.60 -30.34
CA ALA A 290 -3.56 -9.30 -30.37
C ALA A 290 -3.93 -9.74 -31.79
N GLU A 291 -3.54 -8.94 -32.79
CA GLU A 291 -3.92 -9.15 -34.18
C GLU A 291 -2.89 -8.48 -35.08
N VAL A 292 -2.49 -9.19 -36.14
CA VAL A 292 -1.74 -8.62 -37.27
C VAL A 292 -2.74 -8.37 -38.40
N VAL A 293 -3.01 -7.11 -38.69
CA VAL A 293 -4.00 -6.69 -39.69
C VAL A 293 -3.38 -6.77 -41.08
N ALA A 294 -4.03 -7.54 -41.97
CA ALA A 294 -3.60 -7.73 -43.35
C ALA A 294 -3.44 -6.39 -44.10
N GLY A 295 -2.41 -6.30 -44.95
CA GLY A 295 -2.05 -5.12 -45.74
C GLY A 295 -1.33 -4.01 -44.96
N GLY A 296 -1.23 -4.12 -43.64
CA GLY A 296 -0.47 -3.17 -42.82
C GLY A 296 1.05 -3.29 -43.01
N LEU A 297 1.80 -2.37 -42.38
CA LEU A 297 3.27 -2.41 -42.43
C LEU A 297 3.85 -3.68 -41.82
N VAL A 298 3.28 -4.19 -40.73
CA VAL A 298 3.74 -5.44 -40.09
C VAL A 298 3.45 -6.65 -40.96
N ASP A 299 2.30 -6.73 -41.59
CA ASP A 299 2.00 -7.82 -42.53
C ASP A 299 2.96 -7.80 -43.72
N ARG A 300 3.20 -6.63 -44.33
CA ARG A 300 4.21 -6.46 -45.40
C ARG A 300 5.62 -6.86 -44.95
N HIS A 301 6.00 -6.49 -43.73
CA HIS A 301 7.28 -6.90 -43.14
C HIS A 301 7.37 -8.43 -42.98
N ASN A 302 6.33 -9.04 -42.41
CA ASN A 302 6.25 -10.49 -42.23
C ASN A 302 6.29 -11.25 -43.56
N GLN A 303 5.62 -10.73 -44.61
CA GLN A 303 5.66 -11.29 -45.96
C GLN A 303 7.05 -11.16 -46.58
N ALA A 304 7.71 -10.02 -46.42
CA ALA A 304 9.05 -9.77 -46.94
C ALA A 304 10.12 -10.68 -46.32
N LEU A 305 9.92 -11.13 -45.08
CA LEU A 305 10.82 -12.10 -44.43
C LEU A 305 10.80 -13.48 -45.09
N GLY A 306 9.77 -13.83 -45.88
CA GLY A 306 9.74 -15.05 -46.68
C GLY A 306 9.87 -16.35 -45.87
N GLY A 307 9.50 -16.32 -44.57
CA GLY A 307 9.69 -17.45 -43.65
C GLY A 307 11.11 -17.59 -43.06
N SER A 308 11.99 -16.59 -43.25
CA SER A 308 13.26 -16.51 -42.53
C SER A 308 13.02 -16.58 -41.02
N LYS A 309 13.83 -17.39 -40.33
CA LYS A 309 13.77 -17.53 -38.87
C LYS A 309 14.43 -16.38 -38.11
N ASN A 310 15.16 -15.49 -38.80
CA ASN A 310 15.90 -14.42 -38.14
C ASN A 310 15.94 -13.13 -39.00
N PRO A 311 15.34 -12.01 -38.54
CA PRO A 311 14.50 -11.89 -37.35
C PRO A 311 13.18 -12.67 -37.51
N PRO A 312 12.57 -13.17 -36.43
CA PRO A 312 11.30 -13.87 -36.51
C PRO A 312 10.17 -12.91 -36.93
N ALA A 313 9.26 -13.39 -37.77
CA ALA A 313 8.03 -12.68 -38.12
C ALA A 313 7.22 -12.35 -36.86
N ILE A 314 6.60 -11.17 -36.81
CA ILE A 314 5.75 -10.74 -35.69
C ILE A 314 4.46 -11.57 -35.70
N CYS A 315 4.11 -12.20 -34.59
CA CYS A 315 2.94 -13.05 -34.44
C CYS A 315 2.03 -12.56 -33.31
N VAL A 316 0.80 -13.09 -33.30
CA VAL A 316 -0.10 -12.95 -32.15
C VAL A 316 0.59 -13.51 -30.89
N ASP A 317 0.35 -12.85 -29.76
CA ASP A 317 0.94 -13.10 -28.45
C ASP A 317 2.42 -12.70 -28.27
N ASP A 318 3.07 -12.13 -29.30
CA ASP A 318 4.37 -11.49 -29.08
C ASP A 318 4.21 -10.29 -28.15
N GLU A 319 5.02 -10.24 -27.09
CA GLU A 319 5.02 -9.14 -26.13
C GLU A 319 5.77 -7.95 -26.72
N VAL A 320 5.14 -6.78 -26.76
CA VAL A 320 5.77 -5.52 -27.15
C VAL A 320 6.43 -4.93 -25.91
N ASP A 321 7.76 -5.04 -25.81
CA ASP A 321 8.52 -4.48 -24.69
C ASP A 321 8.74 -2.97 -24.83
N ALA A 322 8.89 -2.47 -26.06
CA ALA A 322 9.08 -1.04 -26.32
C ALA A 322 8.64 -0.62 -27.73
N VAL A 323 8.20 0.64 -27.86
CA VAL A 323 7.92 1.30 -29.14
C VAL A 323 8.75 2.57 -29.22
N ASN A 324 9.69 2.64 -30.18
CA ASN A 324 10.64 3.74 -30.35
C ASN A 324 11.47 4.02 -29.07
N GLY A 325 11.85 2.97 -28.36
CA GLY A 325 12.62 3.04 -27.12
C GLY A 325 11.79 3.38 -25.87
N ASP A 326 10.51 3.72 -26.03
CA ASP A 326 9.60 3.92 -24.90
C ASP A 326 9.04 2.57 -24.43
N GLY A 327 9.20 2.26 -23.15
CA GLY A 327 8.70 1.04 -22.53
C GLY A 327 7.32 1.19 -21.88
N ASP A 328 6.72 2.38 -21.87
CA ASP A 328 5.41 2.64 -21.29
C ASP A 328 4.28 2.28 -22.27
N PRO A 329 3.46 1.24 -21.98
CA PRO A 329 2.33 0.83 -22.82
C PRO A 329 1.34 1.93 -23.17
N SER A 330 1.16 2.91 -22.26
CA SER A 330 0.22 4.01 -22.45
C SER A 330 0.63 4.94 -23.59
N ARG A 331 1.93 4.98 -23.91
CA ARG A 331 2.52 5.83 -24.96
C ARG A 331 2.73 5.10 -26.28
N PHE A 332 2.49 3.78 -26.32
CA PHE A 332 2.68 3.00 -27.55
C PHE A 332 1.80 3.49 -28.70
N ALA A 333 0.57 3.95 -28.42
CA ALA A 333 -0.31 4.49 -29.46
C ALA A 333 0.29 5.73 -30.16
N GLU A 334 0.94 6.62 -29.41
CA GLU A 334 1.66 7.79 -29.93
C GLU A 334 2.92 7.35 -30.69
N GLY A 335 3.70 6.43 -30.10
CA GLY A 335 4.90 5.88 -30.74
C GLY A 335 4.61 5.22 -32.08
N CYS A 336 3.52 4.47 -32.18
CA CYS A 336 3.09 3.77 -33.39
C CYS A 336 2.63 4.71 -34.52
N GLN A 337 2.32 5.98 -34.23
CA GLN A 337 1.92 6.97 -35.24
C GLN A 337 3.11 7.65 -35.93
N LYS A 338 4.35 7.47 -35.42
CA LYS A 338 5.54 8.12 -36.00
C LYS A 338 5.87 7.56 -37.41
N PRO A 339 6.50 8.35 -38.29
CA PRO A 339 6.94 7.89 -39.63
C PRO A 339 7.89 6.70 -39.59
N HIS A 340 8.69 6.61 -38.53
CA HIS A 340 9.62 5.55 -38.24
C HIS A 340 9.21 4.89 -36.93
N VAL A 341 8.95 3.59 -36.95
CA VAL A 341 8.51 2.81 -35.80
C VAL A 341 9.48 1.67 -35.56
N VAL A 342 10.10 1.65 -34.39
CA VAL A 342 10.95 0.57 -33.90
C VAL A 342 10.19 -0.18 -32.83
N LEU A 343 9.89 -1.46 -33.08
CA LEU A 343 9.22 -2.35 -32.13
C LEU A 343 10.25 -3.28 -31.52
N ARG A 344 10.43 -3.23 -30.20
CA ARG A 344 11.17 -4.25 -29.47
C ARG A 344 10.18 -5.29 -28.96
N LEU A 345 10.35 -6.52 -29.41
CA LEU A 345 9.42 -7.62 -29.17
C LEU A 345 10.12 -8.72 -28.38
N THR A 346 9.35 -9.42 -27.57
CA THR A 346 9.79 -10.64 -26.90
C THR A 346 8.78 -11.74 -27.16
N ARG A 347 9.28 -12.85 -27.73
CA ARG A 347 8.56 -14.11 -27.84
C ARG A 347 9.04 -15.02 -26.76
N ARG A 348 8.13 -15.34 -25.85
CA ARG A 348 8.30 -16.43 -24.88
C ARG A 348 7.83 -17.69 -25.59
N SER A 349 8.75 -18.63 -25.79
CA SER A 349 8.50 -19.89 -26.51
C SER A 349 7.42 -20.68 -25.76
N GLY A 350 6.16 -20.44 -26.14
CA GLY A 350 5.00 -21.24 -25.80
C GLY A 350 4.84 -22.40 -26.78
N PRO A 351 4.09 -23.46 -26.47
CA PRO A 351 3.80 -24.54 -27.38
C PRO A 351 2.60 -24.07 -28.20
N PHE A 352 2.74 -22.95 -28.90
CA PHE A 352 1.68 -22.45 -29.75
C PHE A 352 1.75 -23.20 -31.08
N SER A 353 0.74 -24.05 -31.25
CA SER A 353 0.37 -24.64 -32.52
C SER A 353 0.21 -23.51 -33.53
N MET A 354 0.99 -23.57 -34.63
CA MET A 354 0.75 -22.76 -35.81
C MET A 354 -0.61 -23.15 -36.40
N VAL A 355 -1.69 -22.64 -35.82
CA VAL A 355 -3.01 -22.71 -36.45
C VAL A 355 -2.99 -21.66 -37.55
N ALA A 356 -2.69 -22.11 -38.76
CA ALA A 356 -2.93 -21.33 -39.97
C ALA A 356 -4.42 -20.93 -39.98
N GLY A 357 -4.71 -19.66 -39.73
CA GLY A 357 -6.07 -19.15 -39.76
C GLY A 357 -6.68 -19.33 -41.17
N PRO A 358 -7.97 -19.69 -41.28
CA PRO A 358 -8.65 -19.77 -42.56
C PRO A 358 -8.82 -18.36 -43.14
N ALA A 359 -8.53 -18.22 -44.43
CA ALA A 359 -8.74 -16.99 -45.19
C ALA A 359 -10.21 -16.53 -45.07
N THR A 360 -10.43 -15.43 -44.35
CA THR A 360 -11.74 -14.80 -44.22
C THR A 360 -12.04 -13.97 -45.46
N ALA A 361 -13.15 -14.33 -46.10
CA ALA A 361 -13.71 -13.69 -47.27
C ALA A 361 -14.09 -12.23 -47.00
N SER A 362 -13.83 -11.41 -48.02
CA SER A 362 -14.17 -10.00 -48.16
C SER A 362 -15.65 -9.71 -47.90
N ALA A 363 -15.93 -8.74 -47.03
CA ALA A 363 -17.26 -8.17 -46.84
C ALA A 363 -17.18 -6.63 -46.88
N SER A 364 -18.19 -6.06 -47.52
CA SER A 364 -18.37 -4.72 -48.08
C SER A 364 -18.23 -3.53 -47.12
N ALA A 365 -17.80 -2.41 -47.72
CA ALA A 365 -17.57 -1.08 -47.16
C ALA A 365 -18.79 -0.40 -46.48
N PRO A 366 -18.54 0.56 -45.57
CA PRO A 366 -19.46 1.66 -45.30
C PRO A 366 -18.91 3.03 -45.73
N ALA A 367 -19.87 3.94 -45.94
CA ALA A 367 -19.77 5.19 -46.67
C ALA A 367 -18.90 6.30 -46.05
N THR A 368 -18.37 7.12 -46.96
CA THR A 368 -17.63 8.38 -46.76
C THR A 368 -18.48 9.44 -46.06
N VAL A 369 -17.99 9.98 -44.94
CA VAL A 369 -18.53 11.20 -44.31
C VAL A 369 -17.47 12.30 -44.42
N THR A 370 -17.80 13.35 -45.16
CA THR A 370 -17.03 14.60 -45.27
C THR A 370 -17.19 15.44 -43.99
N HIS A 371 -16.07 15.82 -43.38
CA HIS A 371 -16.02 16.80 -42.30
C HIS A 371 -15.74 18.22 -42.83
N THR A 372 -16.59 19.17 -42.46
CA THR A 372 -16.39 20.62 -42.64
C THR A 372 -15.79 21.23 -41.35
N PRO A 373 -14.78 22.11 -41.40
CA PRO A 373 -14.22 22.74 -40.20
C PRO A 373 -14.96 24.05 -39.83
N ALA A 374 -15.17 24.27 -38.53
CA ALA A 374 -15.67 25.51 -37.94
C ALA A 374 -14.52 26.38 -37.37
N PRO A 375 -14.63 27.72 -37.36
CA PRO A 375 -13.54 28.62 -36.99
C PRO A 375 -13.40 28.86 -35.47
N ALA A 376 -12.17 29.21 -35.07
CA ALA A 376 -11.72 29.43 -33.70
C ALA A 376 -12.21 30.77 -33.09
N PRO A 377 -12.37 30.86 -31.75
CA PRO A 377 -12.62 32.13 -31.07
C PRO A 377 -11.31 32.87 -30.72
N ALA A 378 -11.36 34.19 -30.85
CA ALA A 378 -10.29 35.13 -30.56
C ALA A 378 -10.08 35.33 -29.04
N VAL A 379 -8.82 35.47 -28.66
CA VAL A 379 -8.33 35.80 -27.32
C VAL A 379 -8.40 37.32 -27.14
N VAL A 380 -9.08 37.78 -26.08
CA VAL A 380 -9.03 39.18 -25.62
C VAL A 380 -8.30 39.20 -24.28
N SER A 381 -7.20 39.96 -24.23
CA SER A 381 -6.41 40.22 -23.02
C SER A 381 -7.11 41.23 -22.11
N PRO A 382 -6.97 41.14 -20.78
CA PRO A 382 -7.42 42.20 -19.88
C PRO A 382 -6.37 43.32 -19.81
N VAL A 383 -6.83 44.56 -20.01
CA VAL A 383 -6.10 45.79 -19.66
C VAL A 383 -6.38 46.08 -18.19
N ASP A 384 -5.30 46.32 -17.47
CA ASP A 384 -5.21 46.64 -16.05
C ASP A 384 -5.14 48.17 -15.94
N ASP A 385 -6.24 48.83 -15.58
CA ASP A 385 -6.26 50.27 -15.31
C ASP A 385 -6.71 50.49 -13.86
N GLY A 386 -5.71 50.68 -13.00
CA GLY A 386 -5.89 51.23 -11.66
C GLY A 386 -6.31 52.69 -11.76
N TRP A 387 -7.45 53.02 -11.15
CA TRP A 387 -7.89 54.39 -10.95
C TRP A 387 -7.69 54.76 -9.48
N ASP A 388 -6.58 55.46 -9.24
CA ASP A 388 -6.35 56.26 -8.03
C ASP A 388 -7.30 57.46 -8.07
N PHE A 389 -8.15 57.59 -7.05
CA PHE A 389 -8.92 58.80 -6.79
C PHE A 389 -8.15 59.65 -5.78
N ASP A 390 -7.41 60.63 -6.28
CA ASP A 390 -6.95 61.75 -5.47
C ASP A 390 -8.08 62.75 -5.26
N ASP A 391 -8.49 62.82 -4.00
CA ASP A 391 -9.35 63.81 -3.38
C ASP A 391 -8.59 65.14 -3.25
N SER A 392 -8.85 66.12 -4.12
CA SER A 392 -8.55 67.52 -3.83
C SER A 392 -9.25 68.52 -4.76
N GLY A 393 -9.89 69.51 -4.14
CA GLY A 393 -9.96 70.86 -4.69
C GLY A 393 -11.27 71.24 -5.37
N ILE A 394 -12.26 71.62 -4.55
CA ILE A 394 -13.32 72.54 -4.95
C ILE A 394 -12.78 73.97 -4.78
N PRO A 395 -12.70 74.80 -5.84
CA PRO A 395 -12.73 76.25 -5.67
C PRO A 395 -14.15 76.74 -5.97
N GLN A 396 -14.78 77.29 -4.93
CA GLN A 396 -15.81 78.30 -5.07
C GLN A 396 -15.19 79.51 -5.78
N ASP A 397 -15.78 79.94 -6.89
CA ASP A 397 -15.86 81.35 -7.24
C ASP A 397 -16.98 81.56 -8.26
N VAL A 398 -18.00 82.29 -7.80
CA VAL A 398 -19.16 82.74 -8.58
C VAL A 398 -18.93 84.21 -8.92
N PRO A 399 -18.81 84.60 -10.21
CA PRO A 399 -18.96 85.99 -10.60
C PRO A 399 -20.41 86.26 -11.01
N ALA A 400 -20.92 87.35 -10.48
CA ALA A 400 -22.24 87.90 -10.73
C ALA A 400 -22.45 88.37 -12.18
N HIS A 401 -23.67 88.09 -12.67
CA HIS A 401 -24.47 88.84 -13.64
C HIS A 401 -23.75 89.79 -14.61
N GLN A 402 -23.58 89.34 -15.85
CA GLN A 402 -23.74 90.20 -17.03
C GLN A 402 -25.01 89.79 -17.75
N ALA A 403 -25.93 90.75 -17.89
CA ALA A 403 -27.12 90.63 -18.71
C ALA A 403 -26.67 90.58 -20.19
N ILE A 404 -26.77 89.40 -20.79
CA ILE A 404 -26.62 89.19 -22.23
C ILE A 404 -28.04 89.05 -22.77
N ASP A 405 -28.36 89.86 -23.78
CA ASP A 405 -29.62 89.84 -24.52
C ASP A 405 -29.99 88.42 -24.98
N PRO A 406 -31.28 88.04 -24.98
CA PRO A 406 -31.72 86.69 -25.34
C PRO A 406 -31.28 86.40 -26.78
N PRO A 407 -30.40 85.41 -27.02
CA PRO A 407 -30.12 84.97 -28.38
C PRO A 407 -31.43 84.42 -28.95
N GLU A 408 -31.74 84.76 -30.20
CA GLU A 408 -32.85 84.17 -30.94
C GLU A 408 -32.74 82.64 -30.85
N VAL A 409 -33.60 82.06 -30.03
CA VAL A 409 -33.64 80.62 -29.78
C VAL A 409 -34.04 79.98 -31.09
N ASN A 410 -33.05 79.36 -31.74
CA ASN A 410 -33.28 78.54 -32.92
C ASN A 410 -34.09 77.32 -32.48
N THR A 411 -35.42 77.44 -32.55
CA THR A 411 -36.39 76.46 -32.06
C THR A 411 -36.19 75.08 -32.66
N ALA A 412 -35.60 74.99 -33.87
CA ALA A 412 -35.22 73.74 -34.49
C ALA A 412 -34.11 73.00 -33.71
N ALA A 413 -33.08 73.71 -33.24
CA ALA A 413 -31.98 73.12 -32.48
C ALA A 413 -32.45 72.59 -31.12
N VAL A 414 -33.33 73.35 -30.44
CA VAL A 414 -33.93 72.92 -29.16
C VAL A 414 -34.82 71.68 -29.35
N GLN A 415 -35.50 71.57 -30.49
CA GLN A 415 -36.37 70.43 -30.76
C GLN A 415 -35.57 69.15 -31.10
N GLU A 416 -34.44 69.29 -31.77
CA GLU A 416 -33.50 68.19 -32.02
C GLU A 416 -32.84 67.71 -30.72
N GLU A 417 -32.42 68.65 -29.86
CA GLU A 417 -31.87 68.33 -28.54
C GLU A 417 -32.91 67.63 -27.64
N LEU A 418 -34.17 68.08 -27.64
CA LEU A 418 -35.26 67.40 -26.93
C LEU A 418 -35.54 65.99 -27.45
N CYS A 419 -35.41 65.75 -28.76
CA CYS A 419 -35.55 64.40 -29.32
C CYS A 419 -34.36 63.50 -28.92
N SER A 420 -33.14 64.03 -28.96
CA SER A 420 -31.93 63.34 -28.48
C SER A 420 -32.04 62.97 -27.01
N LEU A 421 -32.49 63.90 -26.16
CA LEU A 421 -32.68 63.67 -24.73
C LEU A 421 -33.78 62.63 -24.43
N ARG A 422 -34.85 62.59 -25.23
CA ARG A 422 -35.89 61.54 -25.10
C ARG A 422 -35.33 60.16 -25.46
N ALA A 423 -34.59 60.05 -26.56
CA ALA A 423 -33.95 58.80 -26.96
C ALA A 423 -32.91 58.34 -25.91
N ALA A 424 -32.11 59.26 -25.37
CA ALA A 424 -31.16 58.96 -24.29
C ALA A 424 -31.88 58.50 -23.00
N ARG A 425 -33.00 59.12 -22.66
CA ARG A 425 -33.83 58.73 -21.51
C ARG A 425 -34.44 57.34 -21.69
N GLU A 426 -34.95 57.03 -22.88
CA GLU A 426 -35.48 55.69 -23.20
C GLU A 426 -34.39 54.62 -23.11
N SER A 427 -33.21 54.88 -23.68
CA SER A 427 -32.04 54.00 -23.58
C SER A 427 -31.62 53.74 -22.13
N LEU A 428 -31.52 54.79 -21.30
CA LEU A 428 -31.20 54.66 -19.87
C LEU A 428 -32.28 53.91 -19.09
N GLN A 429 -33.54 54.02 -19.50
CA GLN A 429 -34.65 53.30 -18.88
C GLN A 429 -34.60 51.81 -19.24
N GLU A 430 -34.29 51.47 -20.49
CA GLU A 430 -34.05 50.08 -20.92
C GLU A 430 -32.86 49.47 -20.18
N GLU A 431 -31.73 50.18 -20.08
CA GLU A 431 -30.55 49.71 -19.35
C GLU A 431 -30.86 49.48 -17.85
N ASN A 432 -31.59 50.40 -17.20
CA ASN A 432 -32.03 50.21 -15.82
C ASN A 432 -32.93 48.97 -15.65
N THR A 433 -33.82 48.70 -16.60
CA THR A 433 -34.65 47.48 -16.53
C THR A 433 -33.80 46.22 -16.71
N ARG A 434 -32.79 46.25 -17.58
CA ARG A 434 -31.85 45.15 -17.78
C ARG A 434 -31.03 44.87 -16.51
N LEU A 435 -30.47 45.91 -15.89
CA LEU A 435 -29.69 45.79 -14.65
C LEU A 435 -30.54 45.25 -13.49
N ARG A 436 -31.80 45.69 -13.35
CA ARG A 436 -32.73 45.14 -12.36
C ARG A 436 -33.03 43.65 -12.59
N ALA A 437 -33.17 43.23 -13.85
CA ALA A 437 -33.38 41.82 -14.19
C ALA A 437 -32.13 40.97 -13.91
N GLU A 438 -30.93 41.49 -14.15
CA GLU A 438 -29.66 40.85 -13.82
C GLU A 438 -29.47 40.72 -12.30
N ALA A 439 -29.76 41.77 -11.53
CA ALA A 439 -29.72 41.75 -10.06
C ALA A 439 -30.67 40.69 -9.48
N GLN A 440 -31.91 40.59 -10.00
CA GLN A 440 -32.85 39.55 -9.58
C GLN A 440 -32.37 38.13 -9.92
N ARG A 441 -31.66 37.94 -11.04
CA ARG A 441 -31.04 36.64 -11.37
C ARG A 441 -29.91 36.30 -10.42
N ALA A 442 -29.09 37.28 -10.06
CA ALA A 442 -27.99 37.10 -9.10
C ALA A 442 -28.54 36.76 -7.69
N GLU A 443 -29.57 37.44 -7.22
CA GLU A 443 -30.23 37.13 -5.93
C GLU A 443 -30.83 35.72 -5.91
N ARG A 444 -31.49 35.30 -7.00
CA ARG A 444 -32.01 33.92 -7.12
C ARG A 444 -30.88 32.88 -7.15
N GLY A 445 -29.77 33.19 -7.82
CA GLY A 445 -28.57 32.35 -7.84
C GLY A 445 -27.96 32.18 -6.45
N SER A 446 -27.83 33.28 -5.70
CA SER A 446 -27.33 33.29 -4.33
C SER A 446 -28.24 32.50 -3.38
N ALA A 447 -29.56 32.70 -3.45
CA ALA A 447 -30.52 31.96 -2.64
C ALA A 447 -30.52 30.45 -2.95
N ALA A 448 -30.33 30.07 -4.22
CA ALA A 448 -30.20 28.66 -4.61
C ALA A 448 -28.90 28.04 -4.09
N ALA A 449 -27.78 28.77 -4.16
CA ALA A 449 -26.50 28.32 -3.61
C ALA A 449 -26.55 28.14 -2.09
N GLN A 450 -27.21 29.06 -1.37
CA GLN A 450 -27.38 28.95 0.08
C GLN A 450 -28.22 27.72 0.47
N ARG A 451 -29.31 27.43 -0.24
CA ARG A 451 -30.12 26.22 0.01
C ARG A 451 -29.33 24.94 -0.27
N ALA A 452 -28.51 24.92 -1.32
CA ALA A 452 -27.65 23.77 -1.62
C ALA A 452 -26.61 23.54 -0.51
N ALA A 453 -25.98 24.61 0.00
CA ALA A 453 -25.05 24.53 1.12
C ALA A 453 -25.73 24.06 2.42
N GLU A 454 -26.96 24.51 2.70
CA GLU A 454 -27.73 24.04 3.86
C GLU A 454 -28.11 22.56 3.74
N GLN A 455 -28.45 22.08 2.54
CA GLN A 455 -28.72 20.66 2.29
C GLN A 455 -27.47 19.79 2.48
N GLU A 456 -26.32 20.25 1.98
CA GLU A 456 -25.04 19.57 2.16
C GLU A 456 -24.65 19.52 3.65
N ALA A 457 -24.80 20.64 4.38
CA ALA A 457 -24.54 20.68 5.81
C ALA A 457 -25.48 19.75 6.61
N ALA A 458 -26.75 19.63 6.20
CA ALA A 458 -27.69 18.70 6.81
C ALA A 458 -27.29 17.23 6.56
N ALA A 459 -26.86 16.90 5.33
CA ALA A 459 -26.36 15.57 4.99
C ALA A 459 -25.13 15.20 5.83
N LEU A 460 -24.15 16.09 5.93
CA LEU A 460 -22.94 15.86 6.74
C LEU A 460 -23.25 15.68 8.24
N ARG A 461 -24.22 16.42 8.79
CA ARG A 461 -24.66 16.23 10.18
C ARG A 461 -25.30 14.85 10.40
N SER A 462 -26.06 14.34 9.41
CA SER A 462 -26.65 13.00 9.49
C SER A 462 -25.59 11.90 9.45
N GLU A 463 -24.59 12.02 8.58
CA GLU A 463 -23.47 11.07 8.47
C GLU A 463 -22.63 11.06 9.76
N LEU A 464 -22.38 12.23 10.35
CA LEU A 464 -21.65 12.35 11.62
C LEU A 464 -22.41 11.69 12.78
N ALA A 465 -23.74 11.80 12.80
CA ALA A 465 -24.57 11.11 13.80
C ALA A 465 -24.51 9.58 13.64
N GLU A 466 -24.51 9.06 12.42
CA GLU A 466 -24.37 7.63 12.15
C GLU A 466 -23.00 7.08 12.58
N LEU A 467 -21.93 7.82 12.30
CA LEU A 467 -20.57 7.45 12.74
C LEU A 467 -20.43 7.42 14.26
N ARG A 468 -21.06 8.36 14.99
CA ARG A 468 -21.10 8.34 16.46
C ARG A 468 -21.79 7.09 17.00
N LEU A 469 -22.94 6.73 16.42
CA LEU A 469 -23.66 5.50 16.80
C LEU A 469 -22.81 4.25 16.52
N GLN A 470 -22.07 4.22 15.40
CA GLN A 470 -21.16 3.12 15.09
C GLN A 470 -20.01 3.02 16.10
N GLN A 471 -19.47 4.16 16.54
CA GLN A 471 -18.42 4.20 17.56
C GLN A 471 -18.92 3.67 18.90
N GLU A 472 -20.13 4.02 19.33
CA GLU A 472 -20.76 3.50 20.54
C GLU A 472 -20.94 1.97 20.47
N ARG A 473 -21.43 1.44 19.34
CA ARG A 473 -21.57 -0.01 19.13
C ARG A 473 -20.22 -0.75 19.22
N LEU A 474 -19.16 -0.18 18.65
CA LEU A 474 -17.82 -0.77 18.74
C LEU A 474 -17.26 -0.76 20.17
N GLN A 475 -17.53 0.31 20.93
CA GLN A 475 -17.14 0.36 22.34
C GLN A 475 -17.88 -0.68 23.18
N GLU A 476 -19.17 -0.89 22.92
CA GLU A 476 -19.97 -1.92 23.60
C GLU A 476 -19.51 -3.34 23.24
N GLN A 477 -19.20 -3.59 21.96
CA GLN A 477 -18.59 -4.85 21.52
C GLN A 477 -17.24 -5.10 22.19
N ARG A 478 -16.42 -4.06 22.38
CA ARG A 478 -15.16 -4.19 23.10
C ARG A 478 -15.37 -4.52 24.58
N ARG A 479 -16.31 -3.84 25.25
CA ARG A 479 -16.65 -4.13 26.66
C ARG A 479 -17.13 -5.57 26.86
N THR A 480 -17.96 -6.08 25.94
CA THR A 480 -18.45 -7.46 26.00
C THR A 480 -17.34 -8.48 25.72
N ALA A 481 -16.44 -8.20 24.76
CA ALA A 481 -15.27 -9.05 24.52
C ALA A 481 -14.31 -9.08 25.72
N GLU A 482 -14.04 -7.93 26.35
CA GLU A 482 -13.23 -7.84 27.57
C GLU A 482 -13.87 -8.58 28.75
N ALA A 483 -15.20 -8.56 28.87
CA ALA A 483 -15.91 -9.35 29.88
C ALA A 483 -15.78 -10.87 29.62
N GLN A 484 -15.93 -11.31 28.36
CA GLN A 484 -15.81 -12.72 27.98
C GLN A 484 -14.39 -13.26 28.18
N THR A 485 -13.35 -12.47 27.86
CA THR A 485 -11.96 -12.89 28.08
C THR A 485 -11.63 -12.98 29.56
N SER A 486 -12.13 -12.05 30.38
CA SER A 486 -12.01 -12.10 31.84
C SER A 486 -12.69 -13.36 32.41
N GLU A 487 -13.91 -13.68 31.95
CA GLU A 487 -14.62 -14.89 32.38
C GLU A 487 -13.88 -16.17 31.96
N ALA A 488 -13.37 -16.23 30.74
CA ALA A 488 -12.60 -17.37 30.25
C ALA A 488 -11.29 -17.57 31.05
N GLN A 489 -10.59 -16.47 31.38
CA GLN A 489 -9.39 -16.51 32.23
C GLN A 489 -9.73 -17.02 33.64
N GLN A 490 -10.85 -16.56 34.23
CA GLN A 490 -11.30 -17.01 35.54
C GLN A 490 -11.67 -18.50 35.54
N ARG A 491 -12.37 -19.00 34.50
CA ARG A 491 -12.68 -20.43 34.35
C ARG A 491 -11.42 -21.28 34.18
N HIS A 492 -10.47 -20.82 33.37
CA HIS A 492 -9.21 -21.53 33.19
C HIS A 492 -8.42 -21.61 34.50
N PHE A 493 -8.42 -20.53 35.29
CA PHE A 493 -7.81 -20.53 36.61
C PHE A 493 -8.46 -21.50 37.58
N LEU A 494 -9.80 -21.53 37.66
CA LEU A 494 -10.52 -22.48 38.51
C LEU A 494 -10.22 -23.94 38.11
N CYS A 495 -10.14 -24.22 36.81
CA CYS A 495 -9.77 -25.54 36.30
C CYS A 495 -8.34 -25.94 36.73
N LEU A 496 -7.36 -25.04 36.60
CA LEU A 496 -5.98 -25.28 37.07
C LEU A 496 -5.94 -25.53 38.58
N ARG A 497 -6.75 -24.81 39.36
CA ARG A 497 -6.86 -25.02 40.81
C ARG A 497 -7.42 -26.40 41.15
N GLU A 498 -8.51 -26.82 40.50
CA GLU A 498 -9.07 -28.17 40.69
C GLU A 498 -8.08 -29.28 40.32
N HIS A 499 -7.30 -29.08 39.25
CA HIS A 499 -6.24 -30.02 38.88
C HIS A 499 -5.12 -30.10 39.92
N ALA A 500 -4.73 -28.97 40.50
CA ALA A 500 -3.76 -28.93 41.60
C ALA A 500 -4.28 -29.65 42.86
N GLU A 501 -5.52 -29.37 43.26
CA GLU A 501 -6.17 -30.01 44.41
C GLU A 501 -6.29 -31.54 44.22
N ARG A 502 -6.63 -32.02 43.01
CA ARG A 502 -6.66 -33.46 42.69
C ARG A 502 -5.27 -34.10 42.72
N ALA A 503 -4.25 -33.40 42.24
CA ALA A 503 -2.88 -33.90 42.27
C ALA A 503 -2.39 -34.06 43.72
N GLU A 504 -2.68 -33.10 44.60
CA GLU A 504 -2.37 -33.20 46.03
C GLU A 504 -3.11 -34.36 46.72
N ALA A 505 -4.41 -34.55 46.42
CA ALA A 505 -5.18 -35.67 46.97
C ALA A 505 -4.64 -37.04 46.54
N ASN A 506 -4.17 -37.17 45.29
CA ASN A 506 -3.58 -38.40 44.79
C ASN A 506 -2.21 -38.71 45.41
N ILE A 507 -1.43 -37.68 45.76
CA ILE A 507 -0.15 -37.84 46.47
C ILE A 507 -0.38 -38.27 47.94
N ALA A 508 -1.50 -37.89 48.54
CA ALA A 508 -1.85 -38.24 49.91
C ALA A 508 -2.46 -39.66 50.08
N ALA A 509 -2.74 -40.38 48.98
CA ALA A 509 -3.24 -41.75 49.04
C ALA A 509 -2.12 -42.74 49.44
N PRO A 510 -2.30 -43.56 50.49
CA PRO A 510 -1.18 -44.23 51.15
C PRO A 510 -0.62 -45.41 50.35
N VAL A 511 0.71 -45.47 50.34
CA VAL A 511 1.55 -46.63 50.07
C VAL A 511 1.18 -47.76 51.05
N ALA A 512 0.16 -48.55 50.72
CA ALA A 512 -0.31 -49.68 51.53
C ALA A 512 -0.24 -51.04 50.81
N SER A 513 0.24 -51.12 49.57
CA SER A 513 0.49 -52.40 48.91
C SER A 513 1.93 -52.50 48.46
N GLY A 514 2.71 -53.25 49.24
CA GLY A 514 4.04 -53.71 48.86
C GLY A 514 3.98 -54.57 47.61
N ALA A 515 4.11 -53.93 46.45
CA ALA A 515 4.42 -54.58 45.19
C ALA A 515 5.37 -53.65 44.45
N GLY A 516 6.66 -53.91 44.64
CA GLY A 516 7.72 -53.25 43.91
C GLY A 516 7.63 -53.60 42.42
N LEU A 517 7.30 -52.61 41.60
CA LEU A 517 7.59 -52.60 40.18
C LEU A 517 8.10 -51.21 39.82
N GLN A 518 9.30 -51.21 39.25
CA GLN A 518 10.09 -50.06 38.86
C GLN A 518 9.35 -49.18 37.85
N LEU A 519 8.79 -48.08 38.33
CA LEU A 519 8.51 -46.88 37.53
C LEU A 519 9.25 -45.67 38.16
N GLN A 520 10.53 -45.84 38.47
CA GLN A 520 11.32 -44.88 39.26
C GLN A 520 11.97 -43.73 38.48
N ALA A 521 11.55 -43.47 37.23
CA ALA A 521 12.26 -42.52 36.36
C ALA A 521 11.49 -41.23 36.00
N LEU A 522 10.21 -41.07 36.37
CA LEU A 522 9.46 -39.84 36.06
C LEU A 522 8.73 -39.19 37.25
N ASP A 523 8.45 -39.92 38.33
CA ASP A 523 7.77 -39.37 39.52
C ASP A 523 8.67 -38.52 40.44
N SER A 524 10.00 -38.60 40.30
CA SER A 524 10.93 -37.86 41.16
C SER A 524 11.23 -36.43 40.72
N CYS A 525 10.80 -36.00 39.52
CA CYS A 525 11.06 -34.65 39.01
C CYS A 525 9.93 -33.63 39.25
N PHE A 526 8.70 -34.06 39.58
CA PHE A 526 7.55 -33.15 39.67
C PHE A 526 6.85 -33.10 41.04
N GLY A 527 7.39 -33.78 42.07
CA GLY A 527 6.76 -33.99 43.37
C GLY A 527 6.49 -32.79 44.28
N SER A 528 6.53 -31.54 43.79
CA SER A 528 5.87 -30.39 44.45
C SER A 528 5.87 -29.17 43.52
N LEU A 529 5.00 -29.15 42.51
CA LEU A 529 4.70 -27.92 41.78
C LEU A 529 3.77 -27.06 42.63
N LEU A 530 4.35 -26.14 43.41
CA LEU A 530 3.55 -25.12 44.10
C LEU A 530 3.40 -23.94 43.14
N GLN A 531 2.22 -23.83 42.54
CA GLN A 531 1.81 -22.66 41.75
C GLN A 531 1.21 -21.64 42.71
N ILE A 532 1.79 -20.43 42.77
CA ILE A 532 1.30 -19.34 43.61
C ILE A 532 0.92 -18.21 42.66
N GLN A 533 -0.38 -18.02 42.44
CA GLN A 533 -0.87 -16.81 41.82
C GLN A 533 -0.96 -15.70 42.86
N VAL A 534 -0.29 -14.59 42.61
CA VAL A 534 -0.21 -13.44 43.52
C VAL A 534 -1.23 -12.39 43.16
N SER A 535 -1.43 -12.16 41.86
CA SER A 535 -2.38 -11.19 41.33
C SER A 535 -2.82 -11.58 39.91
N SER A 536 -3.73 -10.81 39.31
CA SER A 536 -4.09 -10.95 37.89
C SER A 536 -2.94 -10.59 36.93
N LYS A 537 -1.86 -9.99 37.45
CA LYS A 537 -0.71 -9.51 36.67
C LYS A 537 0.58 -10.28 36.97
N MET A 538 0.58 -11.18 37.95
CA MET A 538 1.77 -11.91 38.40
C MET A 538 1.41 -13.35 38.75
N LEU A 539 2.10 -14.29 38.11
CA LEU A 539 2.01 -15.71 38.37
C LEU A 539 3.41 -16.23 38.68
N SER A 540 3.60 -17.05 39.71
CA SER A 540 4.85 -17.77 39.88
C SER A 540 4.66 -19.28 40.05
N LEU A 541 5.71 -19.98 39.66
CA LEU A 541 5.86 -21.42 39.75
C LEU A 541 7.19 -21.72 40.43
N LYS A 542 7.18 -22.56 41.47
CA LYS A 542 8.40 -22.98 42.15
C LYS A 542 8.78 -24.39 41.74
N LEU A 543 9.87 -24.53 40.99
CA LEU A 543 10.39 -25.83 40.58
C LEU A 543 11.46 -26.32 41.55
N ARG A 544 11.45 -27.62 41.88
CA ARG A 544 12.63 -28.27 42.47
C ARG A 544 13.55 -28.69 41.34
N VAL A 545 14.78 -28.21 41.35
CA VAL A 545 15.81 -28.54 40.36
C VAL A 545 17.06 -29.06 41.05
N THR A 546 17.93 -29.75 40.33
CA THR A 546 19.24 -30.16 40.87
C THR A 546 20.00 -28.92 41.32
N GLY A 547 20.31 -28.82 42.62
CA GLY A 547 20.95 -27.63 43.22
C GLY A 547 20.01 -26.69 43.98
N GLY A 548 18.70 -26.93 44.03
CA GLY A 548 17.81 -26.17 44.92
C GLY A 548 16.39 -25.98 44.40
N LYS A 549 15.76 -24.88 44.83
CA LYS A 549 14.43 -24.46 44.35
C LYS A 549 14.61 -23.28 43.41
N MET A 550 14.09 -23.40 42.18
CA MET A 550 14.10 -22.40 41.13
C MET A 550 12.71 -21.76 41.03
N PRO A 551 12.54 -20.51 41.49
CA PRO A 551 11.33 -19.74 41.22
C PRO A 551 11.29 -19.29 39.77
N ILE A 552 10.11 -19.37 39.17
CA ILE A 552 9.81 -18.94 37.82
C ILE A 552 8.62 -17.97 37.92
N ALA A 553 8.77 -16.70 37.52
CA ALA A 553 7.68 -15.73 37.54
C ALA A 553 7.30 -15.26 36.12
N ASN A 554 6.01 -15.24 35.83
CA ASN A 554 5.42 -14.63 34.65
C ASN A 554 4.70 -13.34 35.05
N THR A 555 5.04 -12.22 34.42
CA THR A 555 4.53 -10.90 34.76
C THR A 555 3.93 -10.14 33.58
N TYR A 556 2.90 -9.35 33.87
CA TYR A 556 2.28 -8.44 32.92
C TYR A 556 2.20 -7.05 33.54
N ALA A 557 3.24 -6.25 33.32
CA ALA A 557 3.35 -4.92 33.91
C ALA A 557 2.39 -3.92 33.24
N PRO A 558 1.98 -2.84 33.92
CA PRO A 558 1.06 -1.87 33.34
C PRO A 558 1.70 -1.11 32.16
N HIS A 559 0.96 -0.95 31.06
CA HIS A 559 1.42 -0.24 29.86
C HIS A 559 1.72 1.25 30.12
N SER A 560 2.49 1.90 29.22
CA SER A 560 2.95 3.28 29.37
C SER A 560 1.86 4.36 29.40
N GLY A 561 0.60 3.99 29.18
CA GLY A 561 -0.56 4.88 29.28
C GLY A 561 -1.16 4.94 30.69
N LYS A 562 -0.67 4.12 31.62
CA LYS A 562 -1.08 4.14 33.02
C LYS A 562 -0.32 5.21 33.82
N PRO A 563 -0.96 5.77 34.88
CA PRO A 563 -0.30 6.70 35.79
C PRO A 563 1.05 6.17 36.32
N LEU A 564 2.01 7.08 36.58
CA LEU A 564 3.37 6.72 36.99
C LEU A 564 3.39 5.99 38.34
N ASP A 565 2.56 6.43 39.27
CA ASP A 565 2.33 5.84 40.59
C ASP A 565 1.81 4.40 40.49
N GLU A 566 0.84 4.11 39.60
CA GLU A 566 0.37 2.74 39.35
C GLU A 566 1.51 1.83 38.83
N ARG A 567 2.32 2.36 37.91
CA ARG A 567 3.47 1.63 37.36
C ARG A 567 4.55 1.38 38.41
N GLN A 568 4.88 2.38 39.23
CA GLN A 568 5.89 2.25 40.28
C GLN A 568 5.43 1.27 41.36
N CYS A 569 4.18 1.39 41.82
CA CYS A 569 3.58 0.49 42.81
C CYS A 569 3.64 -0.98 42.36
N PHE A 570 3.34 -1.26 41.09
CA PHE A 570 3.49 -2.60 40.52
C PHE A 570 4.92 -3.15 40.65
N TRP A 571 5.93 -2.32 40.37
CA TRP A 571 7.33 -2.74 40.45
C TRP A 571 7.81 -2.94 41.88
N ASP A 572 7.36 -2.09 42.79
CA ASP A 572 7.65 -2.22 44.23
C ASP A 572 7.04 -3.51 44.79
N ASP A 573 5.79 -3.82 44.42
CA ASP A 573 5.10 -5.07 44.75
C ASP A 573 5.80 -6.29 44.15
N PHE A 574 6.17 -6.22 42.87
CA PHE A 574 6.87 -7.32 42.18
C PHE A 574 8.24 -7.60 42.80
N ASN A 575 9.01 -6.56 43.12
CA ASN A 575 10.31 -6.71 43.78
C ASN A 575 10.17 -7.31 45.18
N SER A 576 9.22 -6.81 45.98
CA SER A 576 8.92 -7.36 47.31
C SER A 576 8.49 -8.83 47.21
N TYR A 577 7.71 -9.17 46.18
CA TYR A 577 7.30 -10.53 45.91
C TYR A 577 8.48 -11.43 45.55
N LEU A 578 9.35 -11.02 44.62
CA LEU A 578 10.54 -11.79 44.25
C LEU A 578 11.46 -12.05 45.45
N GLN A 579 11.64 -11.06 46.32
CA GLN A 579 12.42 -11.21 47.56
C GLN A 579 11.79 -12.19 48.56
N SER A 580 10.46 -12.33 48.54
CA SER A 580 9.74 -13.30 49.39
C SER A 580 9.85 -14.74 48.88
N LEU A 581 10.23 -14.95 47.61
CA LEU A 581 10.39 -16.29 47.04
C LEU A 581 11.63 -16.96 47.62
N SER A 582 11.43 -17.89 48.56
CA SER A 582 12.52 -18.69 49.15
C SER A 582 13.15 -19.66 48.12
N GLY A 583 14.14 -19.20 47.36
CA GLY A 583 14.89 -19.97 46.39
C GLY A 583 16.37 -20.08 46.79
N ASN A 584 16.93 -21.29 46.68
CA ASN A 584 18.39 -21.51 46.74
C ASN A 584 18.99 -21.65 45.33
N GLY A 585 18.14 -21.67 44.30
CA GLY A 585 18.53 -21.78 42.90
C GLY A 585 18.26 -20.48 42.12
N PRO A 586 18.54 -20.46 40.81
CA PRO A 586 18.32 -19.29 39.96
C PRO A 586 16.84 -18.93 39.88
N THR A 587 16.54 -17.64 39.74
CA THR A 587 15.20 -17.12 39.46
C THR A 587 15.06 -16.85 37.96
N LEU A 588 13.93 -17.24 37.36
CA LEU A 588 13.61 -16.92 35.97
C LEU A 588 12.35 -16.06 35.90
N ASP A 589 12.52 -14.80 35.49
CA ASP A 589 11.42 -13.87 35.29
C ASP A 589 11.17 -13.63 33.81
N PHE A 590 9.91 -13.74 33.37
CA PHE A 590 9.51 -13.50 31.98
C PHE A 590 8.13 -12.85 31.91
N GLY A 591 7.76 -12.37 30.72
CA GLY A 591 6.46 -11.74 30.47
C GLY A 591 6.59 -10.39 29.78
N ASP A 592 5.49 -9.64 29.74
CA ASP A 592 5.46 -8.29 29.17
C ASP A 592 5.70 -7.27 30.28
N PHE A 593 6.95 -6.85 30.38
CA PHE A 593 7.38 -5.88 31.37
C PHE A 593 6.93 -4.45 31.07
N ASN A 594 6.39 -4.14 29.87
CA ASN A 594 5.95 -2.79 29.49
C ASN A 594 6.94 -1.65 29.85
N ALA A 595 8.22 -1.99 30.04
CA ALA A 595 9.28 -1.12 30.49
C ALA A 595 10.12 -0.68 29.29
N ARG A 596 10.42 0.63 29.22
CA ARG A 596 11.34 1.16 28.22
C ARG A 596 12.75 1.12 28.79
N PHE A 597 13.44 0.00 28.59
CA PHE A 597 14.84 -0.15 29.03
C PHE A 597 15.82 0.87 28.41
N HIS A 598 15.41 1.58 27.36
CA HIS A 598 16.24 2.52 26.60
C HIS A 598 16.09 4.01 27.01
N ARG A 599 15.22 4.36 27.98
CA ARG A 599 15.02 5.78 28.34
C ARG A 599 14.55 5.94 29.79
N ARG A 600 15.44 6.44 30.66
CA ARG A 600 15.14 6.83 32.05
C ARG A 600 14.66 8.28 32.08
N PHE A 601 13.47 8.55 32.63
CA PHE A 601 13.01 9.92 32.84
C PHE A 601 13.62 10.51 34.12
N PRO A 602 13.87 11.84 34.19
CA PRO A 602 14.47 12.49 35.36
C PRO A 602 13.72 12.30 36.69
N ARG A 603 12.46 11.84 36.63
CA ARG A 603 11.61 11.56 37.80
C ARG A 603 11.53 10.07 38.17
N GLU A 604 12.14 9.18 37.39
CA GLU A 604 12.19 7.73 37.66
C GLU A 604 13.43 7.43 38.53
N LEU A 605 13.28 7.63 39.83
CA LEU A 605 14.38 7.51 40.80
C LEU A 605 14.63 6.07 41.28
N ALA A 606 13.76 5.09 40.97
CA ALA A 606 13.83 3.77 41.61
C ALA A 606 13.38 2.57 40.75
N ILE A 607 13.57 2.59 39.43
CA ILE A 607 13.57 1.32 38.67
C ILE A 607 15.02 0.83 38.61
N THR A 608 15.52 0.35 39.75
CA THR A 608 16.83 -0.28 39.83
C THR A 608 16.72 -1.61 39.09
N ALA A 609 17.43 -1.74 37.97
CA ALA A 609 17.66 -3.05 37.38
C ALA A 609 18.18 -3.97 38.50
N ILE A 610 17.52 -5.13 38.66
CA ILE A 610 17.84 -6.11 39.68
C ILE A 610 19.35 -6.37 39.65
N ASP A 611 20.02 -5.98 40.74
CA ASP A 611 21.45 -6.14 40.89
C ASP A 611 21.74 -7.64 41.03
N TYR A 612 22.27 -8.26 39.98
CA TYR A 612 22.73 -9.64 40.01
C TYR A 612 23.95 -9.69 40.93
N LYS A 613 23.73 -9.99 42.22
CA LYS A 613 24.83 -10.27 43.15
C LYS A 613 25.77 -11.30 42.53
N THR A 614 27.00 -10.85 42.35
CA THR A 614 28.17 -11.58 41.86
C THR A 614 28.28 -12.96 42.49
N CYS A 615 28.13 -14.00 41.67
CA CYS A 615 28.73 -15.30 41.94
C CYS A 615 30.19 -15.24 41.49
N ASP A 616 31.10 -15.62 42.38
CA ASP A 616 32.54 -15.52 42.23
C ASP A 616 33.06 -16.09 40.91
N ALA A 617 34.07 -15.38 40.39
CA ALA A 617 34.76 -15.67 39.15
C ALA A 617 35.67 -16.90 39.28
N ALA A 618 35.12 -18.09 39.05
CA ALA A 618 35.88 -19.22 38.53
C ALA A 618 34.93 -20.29 37.98
N GLN A 619 35.33 -20.89 36.86
CA GLN A 619 34.84 -22.16 36.30
C GLN A 619 33.77 -22.10 35.18
N THR A 620 34.28 -22.43 33.99
CA THR A 620 33.70 -23.34 32.98
C THR A 620 32.36 -22.96 32.34
N THR A 621 32.42 -22.71 31.03
CA THR A 621 31.27 -22.67 30.13
C THR A 621 30.48 -23.97 30.23
N GLN A 622 29.34 -23.95 30.93
CA GLN A 622 28.35 -25.02 30.87
C GLN A 622 27.14 -24.55 30.05
N THR A 623 26.89 -25.21 28.94
CA THR A 623 25.61 -25.14 28.23
C THR A 623 24.61 -25.99 29.00
N MET A 624 23.68 -25.36 29.73
CA MET A 624 22.57 -26.09 30.34
C MET A 624 21.46 -26.28 29.31
N HIS A 625 21.19 -27.54 28.96
CA HIS A 625 20.05 -27.91 28.14
C HIS A 625 18.88 -28.31 29.05
N PHE A 626 17.81 -27.53 29.04
CA PHE A 626 16.54 -27.92 29.66
C PHE A 626 15.65 -28.57 28.59
N ASN A 627 15.40 -29.87 28.72
CA ASN A 627 14.38 -30.58 27.94
C ASN A 627 13.13 -30.71 28.81
N LEU A 628 12.15 -29.83 28.63
CA LEU A 628 10.81 -30.02 29.18
C LEU A 628 9.96 -30.73 28.13
N THR A 629 9.65 -31.99 28.40
CA THR A 629 8.78 -32.81 27.55
C THR A 629 7.40 -32.84 28.20
N PHE A 630 6.41 -32.21 27.57
CA PHE A 630 5.02 -32.32 27.97
C PHE A 630 4.38 -33.51 27.24
N GLU A 631 3.51 -34.28 27.90
CA GLU A 631 2.81 -35.45 27.31
C GLU A 631 1.98 -35.09 26.06
N THR A 632 1.66 -33.81 25.85
CA THR A 632 1.03 -33.31 24.62
C THR A 632 2.04 -32.56 23.75
N HIS A 633 2.83 -33.31 22.97
CA HIS A 633 3.58 -32.92 21.74
C HIS A 633 4.09 -31.46 21.57
N ALA A 634 4.45 -30.76 22.64
CA ALA A 634 5.09 -29.45 22.58
C ALA A 634 6.50 -29.56 23.17
N ARG A 635 7.50 -29.38 22.32
CA ARG A 635 8.92 -29.37 22.70
C ARG A 635 9.36 -27.93 22.87
N LEU A 636 9.45 -27.46 24.12
CA LEU A 636 9.99 -26.14 24.41
C LEU A 636 11.51 -26.25 24.56
N GLN A 637 12.26 -25.72 23.60
CA GLN A 637 13.72 -25.77 23.60
C GLN A 637 14.27 -24.36 23.93
N LEU A 638 14.56 -24.09 25.20
CA LEU A 638 15.24 -22.86 25.60
C LEU A 638 16.76 -23.04 25.46
N THR A 639 17.37 -22.24 24.59
CA THR A 639 18.83 -22.17 24.46
C THR A 639 19.29 -20.81 24.99
N MET A 640 19.90 -20.78 26.17
CA MET A 640 20.52 -19.56 26.70
C MET A 640 21.99 -19.52 26.27
N ARG A 641 22.36 -18.51 25.48
CA ARG A 641 23.76 -18.18 25.19
C ARG A 641 24.21 -17.04 26.08
N LYS A 642 25.28 -17.24 26.85
CA LYS A 642 26.00 -16.16 27.52
C LYS A 642 26.73 -15.35 26.45
N MET A 643 26.27 -14.13 26.19
CA MET A 643 27.08 -13.15 25.42
C MET A 643 28.29 -12.77 26.27
N PRO A 644 29.51 -12.70 25.72
CA PRO A 644 30.66 -12.23 26.46
C PRO A 644 30.43 -10.77 26.87
N SER A 645 30.51 -10.49 28.17
CA SER A 645 30.62 -9.13 28.69
C SER A 645 32.01 -8.61 28.35
N GLN A 646 32.10 -7.69 27.39
CA GLN A 646 33.24 -6.78 27.32
C GLN A 646 32.86 -5.47 27.99
N ASP A 647 33.80 -4.98 28.79
CA ASP A 647 33.68 -3.89 29.74
C ASP A 647 33.04 -2.63 29.15
N TYR A 648 31.94 -2.20 29.76
CA TYR A 648 31.40 -0.85 29.61
C TYR A 648 31.33 -0.22 31.01
N TRP A 649 32.41 0.45 31.40
CA TRP A 649 32.36 1.57 32.33
C TRP A 649 32.90 2.80 31.59
N GLY A 650 32.00 3.78 31.44
CA GLY A 650 32.21 5.07 30.78
C GLY A 650 30.91 5.85 30.82
#